data_AF-A0A7J7ZLB1-F1
#
_entry.id   AF-A0A7J7ZLB1-F1
#
_cell.length_a   1.000
_cell.length_b   1.000
_cell.length_c   1.000
_cell.angle_alpha   90.00
_cell.angle_beta   90.00
_cell.angle_gamma   90.00
#
_symmetry.space_group_name_H-M   'P 1'
#
loop_
_entity.id
_entity.type
_entity.pdbx_description
1 polymer ?
#
loop_
_entity_poly.entity_id
_entity_poly.type
_entity_poly.pdbx_seq_one_letter_code
_entity_poly.pdbx_strand_id
1 'polypeptide(L)'
;MSRKIAKASKTVNVSSSLESEDISLETTVPTDDISSSEERDGKIKITRQLIERKELLHNIQLLKIELSQKNMMIDNLKVDYLTKIEELEEKLNDALHQKQLLTLRLDSQLTFQQKDARKYQELMKQEMETILLRQKQLEETNHQLREKAGDVRRNLRDFELTEEQYMKLKGFPEDQLSIPEYVSIRFYELMDPLKKEISELQVKKSYLSEELTENKSQLKQLTETYEEDRRNYSELQNKCQRLALELADTKQLIQQGDYRQENYDKVKSERDALEQEVTEIRRKHEILEASHTVQTKERSELSKEVANLQQTVTLLQKDKEYLNRQNMELSVRCAHEEDRLERLQAQLEETKKAREEMYEKYVTSRDHYKAEYENKLHNELEQIKLKTNLEIDQLRNASKEMYERENRNLREARDNALAEKDRAMMAEKDALEKYNELLDRFRELQVSTESKVTEFLHQSKLKSFESERVQLIQEETARNLTQCQLECEKYQKKLEVLTKEFYSLQSSSEKRITELQTQNSEHQARLDIYEKLEKELDEIIMQTAEIENEDEAERVLFSYGYGANVPTTAKRRLKQSVHLARRVLQLEKQNSLVLKDLEHQKDQVTQLSQELDRANSLLNQAQQPYRYLIESVRQRDSKIDSLKECITRLEKDVSNLNKEKSALLQMKNQMALDLEQLLNHREELAVMKQILTNMRSQRSEDRLLLTKTESKNVTENQKSKILNVPREHEDNIFIPKPTLFTKKEAPEWSKKQKMKT
;
A
#
# COMPACT_ATOMS: atom_id res chain seq x y z
N MET A 1 30.34 -21.80 -53.47
CA MET A 1 30.84 -20.78 -54.41
C MET A 1 29.75 -19.71 -54.54
N SER A 2 29.93 -18.41 -54.32
CA SER A 2 31.10 -17.65 -53.83
C SER A 2 30.67 -16.32 -53.16
N ARG A 3 31.58 -15.70 -52.40
CA ARG A 3 31.36 -14.56 -51.46
C ARG A 3 30.69 -13.30 -52.05
N LYS A 4 29.89 -12.63 -51.21
CA LYS A 4 29.82 -11.15 -50.95
C LYS A 4 29.26 -10.98 -49.53
N ILE A 5 29.69 -10.16 -48.56
CA ILE A 5 30.83 -9.28 -48.20
C ILE A 5 30.24 -8.08 -47.42
N ALA A 6 30.54 -8.00 -46.12
CA ALA A 6 30.53 -6.80 -45.25
C ALA A 6 29.18 -6.07 -44.99
N LYS A 7 29.02 -5.16 -44.00
CA LYS A 7 29.97 -4.52 -43.05
C LYS A 7 29.25 -3.95 -41.80
N ALA A 8 29.88 -4.00 -40.60
CA ALA A 8 29.87 -3.03 -39.45
C ALA A 8 28.57 -2.32 -38.95
N SER A 9 28.40 -1.88 -37.69
CA SER A 9 29.07 -2.13 -36.38
C SER A 9 28.36 -1.32 -35.25
N LYS A 10 28.37 -1.78 -33.99
CA LYS A 10 28.43 -0.98 -32.72
C LYS A 10 28.38 -1.93 -31.49
N THR A 11 29.45 -2.04 -30.68
CA THR A 11 29.77 -1.33 -29.41
C THR A 11 28.80 -1.54 -28.24
N VAL A 12 29.30 -2.05 -27.10
CA VAL A 12 29.38 -1.39 -25.77
C VAL A 12 30.10 -2.32 -24.76
N ASN A 13 30.72 -1.75 -23.74
CA ASN A 13 31.52 -2.43 -22.71
C ASN A 13 30.66 -3.04 -21.59
N VAL A 14 31.23 -4.00 -20.84
CA VAL A 14 30.85 -4.29 -19.43
C VAL A 14 32.14 -4.50 -18.63
N SER A 15 32.15 -4.07 -17.37
CA SER A 15 33.27 -4.22 -16.42
C SER A 15 32.79 -4.76 -15.07
N SER A 16 33.60 -5.58 -14.42
CA SER A 16 33.48 -6.01 -13.01
C SER A 16 34.90 -6.33 -12.51
N SER A 17 35.47 -5.77 -11.43
CA SER A 17 34.95 -5.22 -10.16
C SER A 17 34.46 -6.30 -9.18
N LEU A 18 34.70 -6.07 -7.88
CA LEU A 18 34.87 -7.03 -6.78
C LEU A 18 36.27 -7.68 -6.83
N GLU A 19 37.22 -7.41 -5.93
CA GLU A 19 37.20 -7.05 -4.49
C GLU A 19 36.58 -8.14 -3.59
N SER A 20 37.45 -8.77 -2.81
CA SER A 20 37.13 -9.56 -1.62
C SER A 20 38.32 -9.43 -0.66
N GLU A 21 38.12 -8.80 0.49
CA GLU A 21 39.17 -8.44 1.44
C GLU A 21 39.64 -9.63 2.30
N ASP A 22 40.84 -9.50 2.89
CA ASP A 22 41.39 -10.49 3.82
C ASP A 22 40.54 -10.63 5.09
N ILE A 23 40.20 -11.87 5.46
CA ILE A 23 39.78 -12.21 6.82
C ILE A 23 40.75 -13.25 7.38
N SER A 24 41.57 -12.81 8.32
CA SER A 24 42.61 -13.59 8.99
C SER A 24 42.02 -14.69 9.87
N LEU A 25 42.41 -15.95 9.62
CA LEU A 25 42.22 -17.04 10.56
C LEU A 25 43.26 -16.96 11.68
N GLU A 26 42.88 -16.37 12.81
CA GLU A 26 43.74 -16.30 14.00
C GLU A 26 44.02 -17.70 14.59
N THR A 27 45.29 -17.94 14.89
CA THR A 27 45.75 -19.16 15.56
C THR A 27 45.34 -19.17 17.03
N THR A 28 44.44 -20.09 17.42
CA THR A 28 44.13 -20.38 18.83
C THR A 28 44.34 -21.86 19.18
N VAL A 29 45.58 -22.13 19.59
CA VAL A 29 46.00 -23.26 20.45
C VAL A 29 45.82 -22.80 21.92
N PRO A 30 45.61 -23.65 22.96
CA PRO A 30 45.45 -25.12 23.01
C PRO A 30 44.12 -25.59 23.67
N THR A 31 43.90 -26.90 23.72
CA THR A 31 43.81 -27.64 25.00
C THR A 31 43.87 -29.15 24.77
N ASP A 32 45.03 -29.75 25.07
CA ASP A 32 45.09 -31.15 25.45
C ASP A 32 44.72 -31.26 26.94
N ASP A 33 43.80 -32.17 27.26
CA ASP A 33 43.73 -32.91 28.53
C ASP A 33 43.73 -34.39 28.10
N ILE A 34 44.90 -35.03 27.90
CA ILE A 34 45.89 -35.47 28.89
C ILE A 34 45.29 -36.41 29.95
N SER A 35 45.99 -37.52 30.20
CA SER A 35 45.80 -38.51 31.27
C SER A 35 44.44 -39.22 31.33
N SER A 36 44.36 -40.53 31.10
CA SER A 36 44.95 -41.59 31.94
C SER A 36 44.62 -41.44 33.44
N SER A 37 43.42 -41.85 33.83
CA SER A 37 43.16 -42.29 35.20
C SER A 37 43.65 -43.72 35.36
N GLU A 38 44.93 -43.87 35.73
CA GLU A 38 45.44 -45.15 36.20
C GLU A 38 44.77 -45.53 37.54
N GLU A 39 44.20 -46.72 37.55
CA GLU A 39 44.14 -47.68 38.66
C GLU A 39 44.20 -47.10 40.08
N ARG A 40 43.03 -46.75 40.62
CA ARG A 40 42.76 -47.13 42.02
C ARG A 40 42.37 -48.60 42.03
N ASP A 41 43.25 -49.40 42.63
CA ASP A 41 43.21 -50.86 42.64
C ASP A 41 41.84 -51.40 43.06
N GLY A 42 41.19 -52.10 42.12
CA GLY A 42 39.82 -52.56 42.25
C GLY A 42 39.51 -53.55 41.13
N LYS A 43 39.11 -54.77 41.51
CA LYS A 43 38.95 -55.93 40.61
C LYS A 43 37.76 -55.78 39.64
N ILE A 44 37.91 -54.90 38.66
CA ILE A 44 36.96 -54.69 37.56
C ILE A 44 37.30 -55.71 36.46
N LYS A 45 36.35 -56.60 36.19
CA LYS A 45 36.44 -57.58 35.10
C LYS A 45 36.63 -56.83 33.78
N ILE A 46 37.55 -57.28 32.93
CA ILE A 46 37.65 -56.81 31.54
C ILE A 46 36.37 -57.29 30.82
N THR A 47 35.33 -56.46 30.83
CA THR A 47 34.09 -56.72 30.12
C THR A 47 34.33 -56.55 28.63
N ARG A 48 33.72 -57.43 27.83
CA ARG A 48 33.81 -57.47 26.36
C ARG A 48 33.66 -56.08 25.72
N GLN A 49 32.74 -55.27 26.24
CA GLN A 49 32.46 -53.88 25.85
C GLN A 49 33.69 -52.95 25.88
N LEU A 50 34.67 -53.16 26.76
CA LEU A 50 35.86 -52.31 26.84
C LEU A 50 36.87 -52.63 25.74
N ILE A 51 36.96 -53.90 25.34
CA ILE A 51 37.76 -54.35 24.19
C ILE A 51 37.09 -53.84 22.91
N GLU A 52 35.79 -54.09 22.75
CA GLU A 52 34.99 -53.61 21.61
C GLU A 52 35.10 -52.08 21.45
N ARG A 53 35.11 -51.31 22.56
CA ARG A 53 35.33 -49.86 22.50
C ARG A 53 36.74 -49.47 22.03
N LYS A 54 37.80 -50.22 22.39
CA LYS A 54 39.16 -49.96 21.90
C LYS A 54 39.32 -50.36 20.43
N GLU A 55 38.72 -51.48 20.01
CA GLU A 55 38.69 -51.92 18.61
C GLU A 55 37.94 -50.91 17.73
N LEU A 56 36.76 -50.43 18.17
CA LEU A 56 36.02 -49.38 17.46
C LEU A 56 36.82 -48.06 17.37
N LEU A 57 37.52 -47.65 18.42
CA LEU A 57 38.38 -46.46 18.38
C LEU A 57 39.56 -46.63 17.41
N HIS A 58 40.19 -47.82 17.35
CA HIS A 58 41.25 -48.11 16.38
C HIS A 58 40.72 -48.13 14.94
N ASN A 59 39.57 -48.76 14.70
CA ASN A 59 38.90 -48.75 13.39
C ASN A 59 38.52 -47.32 12.95
N ILE A 60 38.09 -46.45 13.89
CA ILE A 60 37.84 -45.03 13.60
C ILE A 60 39.15 -44.29 13.28
N GLN A 61 40.28 -44.62 13.91
CA GLN A 61 41.58 -44.05 13.54
C GLN A 61 42.04 -44.51 12.15
N LEU A 62 41.89 -45.80 11.82
CA LEU A 62 42.19 -46.33 10.48
C LEU A 62 41.33 -45.64 9.41
N LEU A 63 40.00 -45.56 9.62
CA LEU A 63 39.10 -44.86 8.70
C LEU A 63 39.41 -43.36 8.55
N LYS A 64 39.91 -42.69 9.60
CA LYS A 64 40.40 -41.30 9.49
C LYS A 64 41.67 -41.18 8.65
N ILE A 65 42.58 -42.16 8.73
CA ILE A 65 43.80 -42.22 7.91
C ILE A 65 43.48 -42.55 6.46
N GLU A 66 42.58 -43.51 6.21
CA GLU A 66 42.08 -43.79 4.86
C GLU A 66 41.39 -42.56 4.26
N LEU A 67 40.53 -41.88 5.02
CA LEU A 67 39.84 -40.67 4.56
C LEU A 67 40.82 -39.52 4.28
N SER A 68 41.85 -39.31 5.08
CA SER A 68 42.88 -38.29 4.79
C SER A 68 43.73 -38.66 3.56
N GLN A 69 44.06 -39.94 3.36
CA GLN A 69 44.72 -40.42 2.14
C GLN A 69 43.83 -40.25 0.89
N LYS A 70 42.53 -40.53 0.99
CA LYS A 70 41.56 -40.31 -0.10
C LYS A 70 41.40 -38.82 -0.42
N ASN A 71 41.34 -37.95 0.60
CA ASN A 71 41.31 -36.50 0.39
C ASN A 71 42.60 -36.03 -0.29
N MET A 72 43.78 -36.42 0.19
CA MET A 72 45.06 -36.06 -0.43
C MET A 72 45.15 -36.54 -1.89
N MET A 73 44.63 -37.73 -2.21
CA MET A 73 44.54 -38.21 -3.59
C MET A 73 43.58 -37.37 -4.45
N ILE A 74 42.43 -36.97 -3.89
CA ILE A 74 41.46 -36.08 -4.55
C ILE A 74 42.08 -34.70 -4.80
N ASP A 75 42.81 -34.15 -3.84
CA ASP A 75 43.42 -32.83 -3.93
C ASP A 75 44.62 -32.81 -4.89
N ASN A 76 45.44 -33.86 -4.92
CA ASN A 76 46.44 -34.05 -5.97
C ASN A 76 45.79 -34.10 -7.36
N LEU A 77 44.72 -34.88 -7.54
CA LEU A 77 43.99 -34.92 -8.82
C LEU A 77 43.38 -33.56 -9.19
N LYS A 78 42.92 -32.75 -8.24
CA LYS A 78 42.50 -31.36 -8.52
C LYS A 78 43.65 -30.52 -9.06
N VAL A 79 44.85 -30.62 -8.46
CA VAL A 79 46.04 -29.90 -8.92
C VAL A 79 46.47 -30.36 -10.32
N ASP A 80 46.45 -31.67 -10.59
CA ASP A 80 46.71 -32.24 -11.92
C ASP A 80 45.70 -31.73 -12.97
N TYR A 81 44.41 -31.60 -12.61
CA TYR A 81 43.39 -31.05 -13.51
C TYR A 81 43.49 -29.53 -13.68
N LEU A 82 43.82 -28.77 -12.62
CA LEU A 82 43.99 -27.31 -12.67
C LEU A 82 45.18 -26.92 -13.54
N THR A 83 46.36 -27.50 -13.28
CA THR A 83 47.54 -27.32 -14.14
C THR A 83 47.28 -27.76 -15.58
N LYS A 84 46.41 -28.76 -15.81
CA LYS A 84 46.01 -29.15 -17.17
C LYS A 84 45.03 -28.18 -17.84
N ILE A 85 44.22 -27.46 -17.07
CA ILE A 85 43.39 -26.36 -17.58
C ILE A 85 44.30 -25.19 -17.97
N GLU A 86 45.22 -24.78 -17.09
CA GLU A 86 46.22 -23.72 -17.36
C GLU A 86 47.04 -24.02 -18.63
N GLU A 87 47.57 -25.25 -18.78
CA GLU A 87 48.24 -25.73 -19.99
C GLU A 87 47.40 -25.58 -21.27
N LEU A 88 46.08 -25.73 -21.18
CA LEU A 88 45.16 -25.69 -22.33
C LEU A 88 44.72 -24.25 -22.63
N GLU A 89 44.59 -23.41 -21.61
CA GLU A 89 44.33 -21.98 -21.74
C GLU A 89 45.53 -21.24 -22.35
N GLU A 90 46.76 -21.56 -21.94
CA GLU A 90 47.98 -21.03 -22.56
C GLU A 90 48.03 -21.39 -24.05
N LYS A 91 47.81 -22.66 -24.41
CA LYS A 91 47.80 -23.13 -25.81
C LYS A 91 46.65 -22.54 -26.62
N LEU A 92 45.50 -22.28 -26.00
CA LEU A 92 44.39 -21.57 -26.64
C LEU A 92 44.76 -20.11 -26.92
N ASN A 93 45.38 -19.42 -25.97
CA ASN A 93 45.85 -18.04 -26.13
C ASN A 93 46.94 -17.93 -27.22
N ASP A 94 47.88 -18.86 -27.26
CA ASP A 94 48.89 -18.98 -28.32
C ASP A 94 48.24 -19.18 -29.70
N ALA A 95 47.29 -20.12 -29.82
CA ALA A 95 46.57 -20.37 -31.06
C ALA A 95 45.74 -19.15 -31.51
N LEU A 96 45.16 -18.41 -30.57
CA LEU A 96 44.45 -17.15 -30.83
C LEU A 96 45.40 -16.05 -31.29
N HIS A 97 46.57 -15.90 -30.68
CA HIS A 97 47.58 -14.92 -31.09
C HIS A 97 48.14 -15.23 -32.48
N GLN A 98 48.49 -16.50 -32.75
CA GLN A 98 48.93 -16.94 -34.08
C GLN A 98 47.85 -16.69 -35.15
N LYS A 99 46.57 -16.97 -34.84
CA LYS A 99 45.43 -16.67 -35.71
C LYS A 99 45.29 -15.16 -35.98
N GLN A 100 45.45 -14.31 -34.97
CA GLN A 100 45.41 -12.85 -35.14
C GLN A 100 46.56 -12.36 -36.03
N LEU A 101 47.79 -12.84 -35.80
CA LEU A 101 48.98 -12.50 -36.59
C LEU A 101 48.82 -12.92 -38.06
N LEU A 102 48.30 -14.12 -38.33
CA LEU A 102 48.00 -14.60 -39.68
C LEU A 102 46.88 -13.79 -40.34
N THR A 103 45.86 -13.36 -39.58
CA THR A 103 44.78 -12.50 -40.09
C THR A 103 45.33 -11.14 -40.51
N LEU A 104 46.13 -10.48 -39.67
CA LEU A 104 46.78 -9.20 -39.97
C LEU A 104 47.75 -9.32 -41.18
N ARG A 105 48.47 -10.44 -41.30
CA ARG A 105 49.34 -10.72 -42.46
C ARG A 105 48.53 -10.91 -43.75
N LEU A 106 47.37 -11.57 -43.69
CA LEU A 106 46.49 -11.74 -44.84
C LEU A 106 45.83 -10.43 -45.25
N ASP A 107 45.34 -9.62 -44.30
CA ASP A 107 44.71 -8.33 -44.58
C ASP A 107 45.71 -7.28 -45.11
N SER A 108 46.94 -7.27 -44.60
CA SER A 108 48.01 -6.44 -45.16
C SER A 108 48.41 -6.89 -46.59
N GLN A 109 48.48 -8.20 -46.86
CA GLN A 109 48.72 -8.70 -48.22
C GLN A 109 47.56 -8.40 -49.18
N LEU A 110 46.31 -8.54 -48.74
CA LEU A 110 45.12 -8.21 -49.54
C LEU A 110 45.00 -6.71 -49.82
N THR A 111 45.28 -5.85 -48.83
CA THR A 111 45.27 -4.39 -49.04
C THR A 111 46.43 -3.91 -49.91
N PHE A 112 47.59 -4.58 -49.88
CA PHE A 112 48.68 -4.36 -50.83
C PHE A 112 48.26 -4.74 -52.25
N GLN A 113 47.77 -5.97 -52.46
CA GLN A 113 47.27 -6.43 -53.77
C GLN A 113 46.15 -5.53 -54.32
N GLN A 114 45.23 -5.05 -53.48
CA GLN A 114 44.19 -4.11 -53.90
C GLN A 114 44.74 -2.73 -54.29
N LYS A 115 45.80 -2.25 -53.63
CA LYS A 115 46.46 -0.98 -54.01
C LYS A 115 47.17 -1.13 -55.35
N ASP A 116 47.91 -2.21 -55.56
CA ASP A 116 48.64 -2.42 -56.82
C ASP A 116 47.69 -2.70 -57.99
N ALA A 117 46.63 -3.48 -57.78
CA ALA A 117 45.58 -3.66 -58.80
C ALA A 117 44.92 -2.33 -59.22
N ARG A 118 44.77 -1.38 -58.29
CA ARG A 118 44.29 -0.02 -58.62
C ARG A 118 45.33 0.77 -59.42
N LYS A 119 46.60 0.78 -59.00
CA LYS A 119 47.68 1.42 -59.78
C LYS A 119 47.75 0.88 -61.22
N TYR A 120 47.68 -0.44 -61.40
CA TYR A 120 47.65 -1.05 -62.74
C TYR A 120 46.41 -0.62 -63.54
N GLN A 121 45.23 -0.52 -62.92
CA GLN A 121 44.03 0.01 -63.59
C GLN A 121 44.11 1.50 -63.90
N GLU A 122 44.79 2.30 -63.07
CA GLU A 122 45.01 3.73 -63.27
C GLU A 122 46.03 3.98 -64.38
N LEU A 123 47.15 3.25 -64.41
CA LEU A 123 48.12 3.25 -65.51
C LEU A 123 47.50 2.81 -66.82
N MET A 124 46.80 1.66 -66.84
CA MET A 124 46.14 1.15 -68.05
C MET A 124 45.04 2.08 -68.57
N LYS A 125 44.41 2.89 -67.70
CA LYS A 125 43.52 3.99 -68.12
C LYS A 125 44.29 5.15 -68.74
N GLN A 126 45.38 5.61 -68.13
CA GLN A 126 46.22 6.68 -68.69
C GLN A 126 46.84 6.29 -70.04
N GLU A 127 47.26 5.03 -70.19
CA GLU A 127 47.70 4.44 -71.47
C GLU A 127 46.56 4.42 -72.48
N MET A 128 45.35 3.96 -72.10
CA MET A 128 44.19 3.98 -72.98
C MET A 128 43.78 5.41 -73.38
N GLU A 129 43.80 6.37 -72.46
CA GLU A 129 43.46 7.78 -72.70
C GLU A 129 44.48 8.46 -73.63
N THR A 130 45.77 8.17 -73.46
CA THR A 130 46.82 8.68 -74.36
C THR A 130 46.79 8.02 -75.74
N ILE A 131 46.47 6.72 -75.83
CA ILE A 131 46.23 6.02 -77.10
C ILE A 131 44.99 6.59 -77.81
N LEU A 132 43.88 6.80 -77.12
CA LEU A 132 42.65 7.39 -77.68
C LEU A 132 42.87 8.84 -78.14
N LEU A 133 43.58 9.65 -77.36
CA LEU A 133 43.95 11.01 -77.76
C LEU A 133 44.84 10.99 -79.02
N ARG A 134 45.79 10.05 -79.09
CA ARG A 134 46.68 9.89 -80.25
C ARG A 134 45.92 9.37 -81.47
N GLN A 135 44.99 8.44 -81.30
CA GLN A 135 44.10 7.96 -82.35
C GLN A 135 43.26 9.11 -82.91
N LYS A 136 42.63 9.92 -82.05
CA LYS A 136 41.84 11.09 -82.48
C LYS A 136 42.67 12.09 -83.29
N GLN A 137 43.90 12.40 -82.86
CA GLN A 137 44.83 13.23 -83.64
C GLN A 137 45.16 12.61 -85.01
N LEU A 138 45.36 11.29 -85.07
CA LEU A 138 45.64 10.57 -86.32
C LEU A 138 44.40 10.53 -87.23
N GLU A 139 43.19 10.42 -86.70
CA GLU A 139 41.93 10.48 -87.45
C GLU A 139 41.67 11.90 -88.00
N GLU A 140 41.84 12.93 -87.18
CA GLU A 140 41.73 14.34 -87.59
C GLU A 140 42.73 14.70 -88.69
N THR A 141 44.00 14.28 -88.55
CA THR A 141 45.02 14.50 -89.60
C THR A 141 44.80 13.65 -90.84
N ASN A 142 44.31 12.41 -90.72
CA ASN A 142 43.94 11.57 -91.87
C ASN A 142 42.72 12.17 -92.62
N HIS A 143 41.76 12.77 -91.91
CA HIS A 143 40.65 13.50 -92.51
C HIS A 143 41.16 14.71 -93.32
N GLN A 144 41.96 15.58 -92.71
CA GLN A 144 42.57 16.74 -93.39
C GLN A 144 43.44 16.33 -94.61
N LEU A 145 44.14 15.19 -94.53
CA LEU A 145 44.92 14.66 -95.66
C LEU A 145 44.00 14.10 -96.77
N ARG A 146 42.86 13.48 -96.43
CA ARG A 146 41.86 13.05 -97.42
C ARG A 146 41.17 14.23 -98.10
N GLU A 147 40.85 15.29 -97.36
CA GLU A 147 40.31 16.54 -97.91
C GLU A 147 41.30 17.15 -98.89
N LYS A 148 42.56 17.41 -98.46
CA LYS A 148 43.63 17.95 -99.32
C LYS A 148 43.90 17.07 -100.55
N ALA A 149 43.91 15.73 -100.39
CA ALA A 149 44.06 14.81 -101.52
C ALA A 149 42.81 14.76 -102.42
N GLY A 150 41.65 15.17 -101.92
CA GLY A 150 40.41 15.36 -102.66
C GLY A 150 40.37 16.71 -103.39
N ASP A 151 40.91 17.78 -102.79
CA ASP A 151 41.13 19.08 -103.44
C ASP A 151 42.10 18.93 -104.61
N VAL A 152 43.26 18.31 -104.39
CA VAL A 152 44.23 18.00 -105.45
C VAL A 152 43.57 17.14 -106.55
N ARG A 153 42.78 16.11 -106.20
CA ARG A 153 42.02 15.30 -107.19
C ARG A 153 40.84 16.01 -107.86
N ARG A 154 40.42 17.19 -107.38
CA ARG A 154 39.45 18.06 -108.08
C ARG A 154 40.18 19.03 -109.01
N ASN A 155 41.30 19.60 -108.55
CA ASN A 155 42.13 20.52 -109.32
C ASN A 155 42.92 19.83 -110.45
N LEU A 156 43.09 18.50 -110.39
CA LEU A 156 43.76 17.67 -111.40
C LEU A 156 42.78 16.93 -112.33
N ARG A 157 41.67 17.58 -112.73
CA ARG A 157 40.70 17.00 -113.68
C ARG A 157 40.81 17.58 -115.09
N ASP A 158 40.92 18.91 -115.18
CA ASP A 158 40.81 19.64 -116.43
C ASP A 158 42.18 20.29 -116.75
N PHE A 159 42.87 19.76 -117.76
CA PHE A 159 44.25 20.16 -118.13
C PHE A 159 44.35 20.85 -119.51
N GLU A 160 43.23 21.34 -120.04
CA GLU A 160 43.17 21.91 -121.39
C GLU A 160 43.71 23.35 -121.42
N LEU A 161 45.03 23.48 -121.54
CA LEU A 161 45.69 24.75 -121.85
C LEU A 161 45.56 25.10 -123.34
N THR A 162 45.39 26.39 -123.64
CA THR A 162 45.70 26.93 -124.97
C THR A 162 47.19 27.25 -125.08
N GLU A 163 47.71 27.32 -126.32
CA GLU A 163 49.13 27.59 -126.60
C GLU A 163 49.62 28.89 -125.95
N GLU A 164 48.79 29.93 -125.93
CA GLU A 164 49.05 31.17 -125.21
C GLU A 164 49.20 31.01 -123.69
N GLN A 165 48.43 30.11 -123.06
CA GLN A 165 48.47 29.87 -121.62
C GLN A 165 49.69 29.04 -121.25
N TYR A 166 49.98 28.01 -122.05
CA TYR A 166 51.21 27.22 -121.95
C TYR A 166 52.47 28.11 -122.00
N MET A 167 52.57 29.01 -122.98
CA MET A 167 53.71 29.92 -123.12
C MET A 167 53.85 30.94 -121.97
N LYS A 168 52.74 31.30 -121.30
CA LYS A 168 52.76 32.15 -120.09
C LYS A 168 53.22 31.35 -118.86
N LEU A 169 52.68 30.14 -118.67
CA LEU A 169 53.02 29.28 -117.52
C LEU A 169 54.45 28.72 -117.58
N LYS A 170 54.97 28.41 -118.77
CA LYS A 170 56.36 27.96 -118.99
C LYS A 170 57.42 29.02 -118.61
N GLY A 171 57.02 30.28 -118.44
CA GLY A 171 57.92 31.36 -118.02
C GLY A 171 58.29 31.35 -116.52
N PHE A 172 57.61 30.55 -115.69
CA PHE A 172 57.85 30.47 -114.25
C PHE A 172 58.73 29.27 -113.89
N PRO A 173 59.61 29.38 -112.87
CA PRO A 173 60.40 28.26 -112.38
C PRO A 173 59.53 27.23 -111.66
N GLU A 174 59.95 25.96 -111.66
CA GLU A 174 59.15 24.84 -111.12
C GLU A 174 58.77 25.01 -109.64
N ASP A 175 59.62 25.66 -108.83
CA ASP A 175 59.36 25.97 -107.41
C ASP A 175 58.23 26.98 -107.17
N GLN A 176 57.77 27.69 -108.21
CA GLN A 176 56.71 28.72 -108.11
C GLN A 176 55.39 28.28 -108.77
N LEU A 177 55.38 27.15 -109.48
CA LEU A 177 54.20 26.62 -110.15
C LEU A 177 53.34 25.80 -109.19
N SER A 178 52.03 26.01 -109.22
CA SER A 178 51.08 25.17 -108.50
C SER A 178 51.05 23.76 -109.11
N ILE A 179 50.79 22.73 -108.31
CA ILE A 179 50.78 21.32 -108.76
C ILE A 179 49.90 21.10 -110.02
N PRO A 180 48.69 21.69 -110.13
CA PRO A 180 47.89 21.59 -111.35
C PRO A 180 48.52 22.30 -112.56
N GLU A 181 49.16 23.45 -112.37
CA GLU A 181 49.80 24.23 -113.44
C GLU A 181 51.02 23.47 -113.99
N TYR A 182 51.84 22.91 -113.10
CA TYR A 182 52.95 22.03 -113.45
C TYR A 182 52.49 20.80 -114.26
N VAL A 183 51.45 20.10 -113.78
CA VAL A 183 50.90 18.95 -114.50
C VAL A 183 50.27 19.37 -115.83
N SER A 184 49.63 20.55 -115.91
CA SER A 184 49.08 21.08 -117.17
C SER A 184 50.16 21.37 -118.20
N ILE A 185 51.30 21.97 -117.81
CA ILE A 185 52.46 22.19 -118.69
C ILE A 185 52.95 20.85 -119.26
N ARG A 186 53.19 19.85 -118.38
CA ARG A 186 53.71 18.54 -118.79
C ARG A 186 52.70 17.73 -119.62
N PHE A 187 51.39 17.88 -119.34
CA PHE A 187 50.32 17.29 -120.14
C PHE A 187 50.27 17.91 -121.54
N TYR A 188 50.36 19.25 -121.65
CA TYR A 188 50.41 19.93 -122.94
C TYR A 188 51.64 19.50 -123.77
N GLU A 189 52.83 19.44 -123.16
CA GLU A 189 54.07 19.03 -123.83
C GLU A 189 54.04 17.61 -124.42
N LEU A 190 53.29 16.69 -123.81
CA LEU A 190 53.13 15.32 -124.28
C LEU A 190 51.93 15.15 -125.23
N MET A 191 50.83 15.87 -125.01
CA MET A 191 49.60 15.72 -125.79
C MET A 191 49.60 16.50 -127.09
N ASP A 192 50.22 17.67 -127.17
CA ASP A 192 50.29 18.47 -128.39
C ASP A 192 50.99 17.75 -129.57
N PRO A 193 52.20 17.16 -129.43
CA PRO A 193 52.83 16.42 -130.53
C PRO A 193 52.01 15.20 -130.95
N LEU A 194 51.38 14.49 -130.01
CA LEU A 194 50.51 13.34 -130.33
C LEU A 194 49.21 13.79 -131.03
N LYS A 195 48.61 14.91 -130.65
CA LYS A 195 47.46 15.51 -131.37
C LYS A 195 47.84 15.91 -132.80
N LYS A 196 49.04 16.46 -132.99
CA LYS A 196 49.60 16.82 -134.32
C LYS A 196 49.88 15.58 -135.17
N GLU A 197 50.51 14.54 -134.61
CA GLU A 197 50.77 13.27 -135.30
C GLU A 197 49.47 12.54 -135.70
N ILE A 198 48.47 12.47 -134.80
CA ILE A 198 47.14 11.92 -135.11
C ILE A 198 46.49 12.69 -136.26
N SER A 199 46.58 14.03 -136.26
CA SER A 199 46.04 14.87 -137.33
C SER A 199 46.73 14.60 -138.68
N GLU A 200 48.06 14.51 -138.69
CA GLU A 200 48.83 14.13 -139.88
C GLU A 200 48.48 12.73 -140.39
N LEU A 201 48.38 11.73 -139.50
CA LEU A 201 48.01 10.36 -139.86
C LEU A 201 46.59 10.30 -140.41
N GLN A 202 45.68 11.14 -139.92
CA GLN A 202 44.30 11.23 -140.41
C GLN A 202 44.23 11.85 -141.82
N VAL A 203 45.08 12.85 -142.12
CA VAL A 203 45.25 13.41 -143.48
C VAL A 203 45.93 12.42 -144.43
N LYS A 204 46.98 11.71 -143.98
CA LYS A 204 47.64 10.64 -144.76
C LYS A 204 46.64 9.51 -145.06
N LYS A 205 45.73 9.20 -144.13
CA LYS A 205 44.66 8.20 -144.31
C LYS A 205 43.59 8.64 -145.32
N SER A 206 43.18 9.91 -145.37
CA SER A 206 42.24 10.36 -146.41
C SER A 206 42.87 10.28 -147.79
N TYR A 207 44.10 10.78 -147.95
CA TYR A 207 44.85 10.70 -149.22
C TYR A 207 45.00 9.26 -149.74
N LEU A 208 45.47 8.33 -148.90
CA LEU A 208 45.58 6.92 -149.27
C LEU A 208 44.20 6.27 -149.58
N SER A 209 43.11 6.79 -149.01
CA SER A 209 41.76 6.31 -149.33
C SER A 209 41.24 6.83 -150.68
N GLU A 210 41.63 8.05 -151.04
CA GLU A 210 41.35 8.67 -152.35
C GLU A 210 42.12 7.94 -153.46
N GLU A 211 43.44 7.75 -153.29
CA GLU A 211 44.26 6.92 -154.19
C GLU A 211 43.69 5.50 -154.35
N LEU A 212 43.22 4.87 -153.26
CA LEU A 212 42.61 3.55 -153.31
C LEU A 212 41.27 3.55 -154.07
N THR A 213 40.51 4.66 -154.09
CA THR A 213 39.31 4.78 -154.93
C THR A 213 39.63 5.00 -156.40
N GLU A 214 40.69 5.75 -156.72
CA GLU A 214 41.13 6.00 -158.09
C GLU A 214 41.76 4.74 -158.73
N ASN A 215 42.61 4.02 -158.00
CA ASN A 215 43.10 2.71 -158.45
C ASN A 215 41.95 1.70 -158.70
N LYS A 216 40.85 1.80 -157.95
CA LYS A 216 39.64 0.96 -158.15
C LYS A 216 38.80 1.39 -159.36
N SER A 217 38.79 2.66 -159.77
CA SER A 217 38.11 3.07 -161.01
C SER A 217 38.95 2.70 -162.23
N GLN A 218 40.27 2.87 -162.19
CA GLN A 218 41.19 2.42 -163.23
C GLN A 218 41.12 0.90 -163.45
N LEU A 219 41.10 0.10 -162.37
CA LEU A 219 40.92 -1.36 -162.47
C LEU A 219 39.59 -1.76 -163.14
N LYS A 220 38.49 -1.04 -162.86
CA LYS A 220 37.19 -1.29 -163.51
C LYS A 220 37.25 -1.03 -165.00
N GLN A 221 37.79 0.13 -165.40
CA GLN A 221 37.97 0.47 -166.81
C GLN A 221 38.82 -0.58 -167.54
N LEU A 222 39.89 -1.08 -166.91
CA LEU A 222 40.75 -2.13 -167.48
C LEU A 222 40.05 -3.50 -167.57
N THR A 223 39.12 -3.82 -166.66
CA THR A 223 38.28 -5.03 -166.79
C THR A 223 37.20 -4.87 -167.87
N GLU A 224 36.65 -3.67 -168.04
CA GLU A 224 35.65 -3.37 -169.08
C GLU A 224 36.28 -3.47 -170.48
N THR A 225 37.47 -2.88 -170.70
CA THR A 225 38.20 -3.04 -171.97
C THR A 225 38.66 -4.47 -172.23
N TYR A 226 39.09 -5.21 -171.20
CA TYR A 226 39.41 -6.64 -171.34
C TYR A 226 38.20 -7.49 -171.73
N GLU A 227 37.01 -7.18 -171.22
CA GLU A 227 35.77 -7.84 -171.66
C GLU A 227 35.42 -7.48 -173.11
N GLU A 228 35.60 -6.23 -173.53
CA GLU A 228 35.40 -5.82 -174.92
C GLU A 228 36.39 -6.51 -175.86
N ASP A 229 37.68 -6.56 -175.52
CA ASP A 229 38.68 -7.30 -176.29
C ASP A 229 38.41 -8.80 -176.34
N ARG A 230 37.84 -9.40 -175.29
CA ARG A 230 37.39 -10.79 -175.30
C ARG A 230 36.20 -11.01 -176.25
N ARG A 231 35.28 -10.04 -176.35
CA ARG A 231 34.17 -10.07 -177.34
C ARG A 231 34.73 -9.90 -178.75
N ASN A 232 35.62 -8.92 -178.97
CA ASN A 232 36.33 -8.66 -180.24
C ASN A 232 37.11 -9.89 -180.71
N TYR A 233 37.84 -10.56 -179.82
CA TYR A 233 38.59 -11.80 -180.12
C TYR A 233 37.65 -12.94 -180.53
N SER A 234 36.50 -13.07 -179.87
CA SER A 234 35.48 -14.07 -180.21
C SER A 234 34.88 -13.81 -181.60
N GLU A 235 34.65 -12.55 -181.97
CA GLU A 235 34.25 -12.19 -183.34
C GLU A 235 35.35 -12.44 -184.37
N LEU A 236 36.60 -12.10 -184.05
CA LEU A 236 37.76 -12.37 -184.89
C LEU A 236 37.96 -13.86 -185.12
N GLN A 237 37.77 -14.71 -184.09
CA GLN A 237 37.81 -16.16 -184.21
C GLN A 237 36.73 -16.67 -185.18
N ASN A 238 35.50 -16.15 -185.09
CA ASN A 238 34.42 -16.45 -186.04
C ASN A 238 34.73 -15.97 -187.47
N LYS A 239 35.39 -14.81 -187.64
CA LYS A 239 35.85 -14.29 -188.94
C LYS A 239 36.96 -15.18 -189.52
N CYS A 240 37.94 -15.59 -188.71
CA CYS A 240 39.02 -16.50 -189.11
C CYS A 240 38.50 -17.90 -189.50
N GLN A 241 37.45 -18.41 -188.85
CA GLN A 241 36.82 -19.68 -189.24
C GLN A 241 36.14 -19.61 -190.62
N ARG A 242 35.57 -18.46 -191.00
CA ARG A 242 35.04 -18.24 -192.37
C ARG A 242 36.16 -18.14 -193.39
N LEU A 243 37.17 -17.30 -193.12
CA LEU A 243 38.35 -17.15 -193.97
C LEU A 243 39.10 -18.48 -194.16
N ALA A 244 39.13 -19.37 -193.15
CA ALA A 244 39.75 -20.69 -193.28
C ALA A 244 39.05 -21.62 -194.28
N LEU A 245 37.74 -21.46 -194.51
CA LEU A 245 36.99 -22.19 -195.54
C LEU A 245 37.30 -21.61 -196.94
N GLU A 246 37.25 -20.29 -197.08
CA GLU A 246 37.61 -19.58 -198.32
C GLU A 246 39.08 -19.85 -198.73
N LEU A 247 39.97 -20.03 -197.75
CA LEU A 247 41.38 -20.39 -197.95
C LEU A 247 41.57 -21.90 -198.28
N ALA A 248 40.59 -22.76 -197.99
CA ALA A 248 40.57 -24.14 -198.46
C ALA A 248 40.17 -24.19 -199.95
N ASP A 249 39.11 -23.48 -200.34
CA ASP A 249 38.64 -23.42 -201.73
C ASP A 249 39.72 -22.83 -202.67
N THR A 250 40.34 -21.71 -202.27
CA THR A 250 41.42 -21.09 -203.06
C THR A 250 42.70 -21.95 -203.13
N LYS A 251 43.01 -22.74 -202.09
CA LYS A 251 44.09 -23.74 -202.14
C LYS A 251 43.85 -24.84 -203.16
N GLN A 252 42.59 -25.14 -203.51
CA GLN A 252 42.27 -26.15 -204.52
C GLN A 252 42.58 -25.65 -205.95
N LEU A 253 42.52 -24.34 -206.22
CA LEU A 253 42.92 -23.77 -207.51
C LEU A 253 44.45 -23.65 -207.69
N ILE A 254 45.20 -23.41 -206.60
CA ILE A 254 46.66 -23.14 -206.66
C ILE A 254 47.50 -24.43 -206.89
N GLN A 255 46.88 -25.61 -206.93
CA GLN A 255 47.59 -26.88 -207.20
C GLN A 255 47.97 -27.10 -208.68
N GLN A 256 47.60 -26.19 -209.59
CA GLN A 256 48.15 -26.12 -210.95
C GLN A 256 49.14 -24.94 -210.97
N GLY A 257 50.45 -25.24 -210.94
CA GLY A 257 51.47 -24.23 -210.73
C GLY A 257 52.59 -24.25 -211.76
N ASP A 258 53.37 -23.16 -211.79
CA ASP A 258 54.77 -23.16 -212.21
C ASP A 258 55.51 -21.94 -211.65
N TYR A 259 56.27 -22.14 -210.57
CA TYR A 259 57.16 -21.13 -209.96
C TYR A 259 58.43 -21.75 -209.32
N ARG A 260 58.67 -23.05 -209.54
CA ARG A 260 59.65 -23.84 -208.76
C ARG A 260 61.08 -23.80 -209.27
N GLN A 261 61.35 -23.32 -210.49
CA GLN A 261 62.67 -23.50 -211.13
C GLN A 261 63.63 -22.31 -211.01
N GLU A 262 63.17 -21.06 -210.93
CA GLU A 262 64.09 -19.89 -210.93
C GLU A 262 64.55 -19.41 -209.54
N ASN A 263 63.77 -19.67 -208.47
CA ASN A 263 63.98 -19.01 -207.19
C ASN A 263 64.82 -19.81 -206.16
N TYR A 264 65.34 -20.98 -206.54
CA TYR A 264 65.89 -21.99 -205.61
C TYR A 264 67.05 -21.48 -204.75
N ASP A 265 68.03 -20.79 -205.34
CA ASP A 265 69.26 -20.40 -204.61
C ASP A 265 69.07 -19.23 -203.63
N LYS A 266 68.14 -18.30 -203.92
CA LYS A 266 67.76 -17.25 -202.95
C LYS A 266 67.03 -17.86 -201.75
N VAL A 267 66.02 -18.68 -202.04
CA VAL A 267 65.28 -19.45 -201.02
C VAL A 267 66.23 -20.32 -200.21
N LYS A 268 67.28 -20.87 -200.81
CA LYS A 268 68.30 -21.64 -200.08
C LYS A 268 69.03 -20.80 -199.03
N SER A 269 69.50 -19.60 -199.37
CA SER A 269 70.19 -18.70 -198.44
C SER A 269 69.28 -18.09 -197.38
N GLU A 270 68.04 -17.75 -197.74
CA GLU A 270 67.01 -17.29 -196.79
C GLU A 270 66.68 -18.40 -195.80
N ARG A 271 66.60 -19.66 -196.26
CA ARG A 271 66.40 -20.85 -195.42
C ARG A 271 67.61 -21.14 -194.52
N ASP A 272 68.85 -20.95 -194.95
CA ASP A 272 70.03 -21.05 -194.06
C ASP A 272 70.01 -19.99 -192.93
N ALA A 273 69.60 -18.76 -193.24
CA ALA A 273 69.47 -17.69 -192.25
C ALA A 273 68.31 -17.93 -191.26
N LEU A 274 67.14 -18.30 -191.79
CA LEU A 274 65.96 -18.66 -190.98
C LEU A 274 66.21 -19.92 -190.13
N GLU A 275 67.04 -20.87 -190.58
CA GLU A 275 67.48 -21.99 -189.74
C GLU A 275 68.31 -21.52 -188.54
N GLN A 276 69.19 -20.53 -188.70
CA GLN A 276 69.93 -19.95 -187.57
C GLN A 276 69.00 -19.22 -186.59
N GLU A 277 68.10 -18.37 -187.07
CA GLU A 277 67.09 -17.70 -186.24
C GLU A 277 66.20 -18.72 -185.51
N VAL A 278 65.77 -19.79 -186.18
CA VAL A 278 65.02 -20.90 -185.57
C VAL A 278 65.85 -21.62 -184.50
N THR A 279 67.16 -21.81 -184.65
CA THR A 279 67.98 -22.38 -183.56
C THR A 279 68.14 -21.44 -182.37
N GLU A 280 68.23 -20.12 -182.59
CA GLU A 280 68.24 -19.15 -181.49
C GLU A 280 66.89 -19.08 -180.76
N ILE A 281 65.78 -19.03 -181.51
CA ILE A 281 64.43 -19.00 -180.96
C ILE A 281 64.16 -20.31 -180.20
N ARG A 282 64.61 -21.46 -180.71
CA ARG A 282 64.56 -22.73 -179.96
C ARG A 282 65.34 -22.67 -178.65
N ARG A 283 66.59 -22.17 -178.62
CA ARG A 283 67.32 -21.99 -177.35
C ARG A 283 66.61 -21.05 -176.38
N LYS A 284 66.07 -19.93 -176.87
CA LYS A 284 65.29 -18.97 -176.07
C LYS A 284 64.01 -19.61 -175.53
N HIS A 285 63.36 -20.46 -176.32
CA HIS A 285 62.19 -21.25 -175.94
C HIS A 285 62.53 -22.34 -174.91
N GLU A 286 63.57 -23.14 -175.13
CA GLU A 286 64.08 -24.16 -174.19
C GLU A 286 64.39 -23.57 -172.81
N ILE A 287 64.99 -22.37 -172.74
CA ILE A 287 65.25 -21.65 -171.49
C ILE A 287 63.95 -21.18 -170.82
N LEU A 288 62.98 -20.67 -171.60
CA LEU A 288 61.67 -20.26 -171.08
C LEU A 288 60.80 -21.45 -170.64
N GLU A 289 60.84 -22.57 -171.35
CA GLU A 289 60.21 -23.83 -170.95
C GLU A 289 60.85 -24.37 -169.67
N ALA A 290 62.19 -24.39 -169.58
CA ALA A 290 62.88 -24.76 -168.35
C ALA A 290 62.42 -23.91 -167.17
N SER A 291 62.41 -22.58 -167.32
CA SER A 291 61.88 -21.64 -166.30
C SER A 291 60.42 -21.92 -165.94
N HIS A 292 59.55 -22.11 -166.92
CA HIS A 292 58.14 -22.43 -166.70
C HIS A 292 57.95 -23.79 -166.01
N THR A 293 58.77 -24.81 -166.31
CA THR A 293 58.73 -26.10 -165.59
C THR A 293 59.28 -26.03 -164.16
N VAL A 294 60.05 -24.99 -163.81
CA VAL A 294 60.43 -24.68 -162.42
C VAL A 294 59.26 -23.98 -161.72
N GLN A 295 58.76 -22.87 -162.28
CA GLN A 295 57.65 -22.11 -161.69
C GLN A 295 56.36 -22.93 -161.51
N THR A 296 56.08 -23.88 -162.41
CA THR A 296 54.93 -24.80 -162.25
C THR A 296 55.16 -25.86 -161.18
N LYS A 297 56.40 -26.29 -160.91
CA LYS A 297 56.73 -27.14 -159.76
C LYS A 297 56.58 -26.37 -158.45
N GLU A 298 57.18 -25.20 -158.34
CA GLU A 298 57.08 -24.29 -157.20
C GLU A 298 55.60 -23.99 -156.87
N ARG A 299 54.79 -23.65 -157.87
CA ARG A 299 53.34 -23.46 -157.72
C ARG A 299 52.63 -24.73 -157.27
N SER A 300 53.05 -25.92 -157.73
CA SER A 300 52.50 -27.21 -157.29
C SER A 300 52.88 -27.54 -155.84
N GLU A 301 54.05 -27.09 -155.39
CA GLU A 301 54.58 -27.31 -154.03
C GLU A 301 53.89 -26.37 -153.05
N LEU A 302 53.84 -25.06 -153.34
CA LEU A 302 53.03 -24.09 -152.61
C LEU A 302 51.55 -24.51 -152.54
N SER A 303 50.99 -25.09 -153.61
CA SER A 303 49.61 -25.62 -153.59
C SER A 303 49.44 -26.82 -152.65
N LYS A 304 50.46 -27.69 -152.51
CA LYS A 304 50.45 -28.79 -151.52
C LYS A 304 50.63 -28.25 -150.10
N GLU A 305 51.49 -27.25 -149.91
CA GLU A 305 51.68 -26.59 -148.61
C GLU A 305 50.41 -25.90 -148.13
N VAL A 306 49.72 -25.16 -149.01
CA VAL A 306 48.41 -24.56 -148.70
C VAL A 306 47.37 -25.63 -148.34
N ALA A 307 47.33 -26.75 -149.06
CA ALA A 307 46.42 -27.86 -148.73
C ALA A 307 46.77 -28.51 -147.38
N ASN A 308 48.06 -28.71 -147.08
CA ASN A 308 48.55 -29.23 -145.81
C ASN A 308 48.21 -28.27 -144.65
N LEU A 309 48.40 -26.96 -144.84
CA LEU A 309 48.05 -25.93 -143.85
C LEU A 309 46.54 -25.82 -143.63
N GLN A 310 45.72 -25.98 -144.67
CA GLN A 310 44.27 -26.10 -144.52
C GLN A 310 43.90 -27.35 -143.72
N GLN A 311 44.56 -28.49 -143.96
CA GLN A 311 44.33 -29.71 -143.20
C GLN A 311 44.72 -29.55 -141.72
N THR A 312 45.88 -28.96 -141.40
CA THR A 312 46.26 -28.72 -139.99
C THR A 312 45.35 -27.71 -139.31
N VAL A 313 44.90 -26.66 -139.99
CA VAL A 313 43.89 -25.71 -139.45
C VAL A 313 42.56 -26.42 -139.14
N THR A 314 42.07 -27.31 -140.01
CA THR A 314 40.82 -28.05 -139.72
C THR A 314 40.96 -29.09 -138.60
N LEU A 315 42.16 -29.62 -138.36
CA LEU A 315 42.45 -30.45 -137.17
C LEU A 315 42.47 -29.60 -135.90
N LEU A 316 43.22 -28.50 -135.89
CA LEU A 316 43.29 -27.58 -134.75
C LEU A 316 41.94 -26.94 -134.41
N GLN A 317 41.05 -26.74 -135.38
CA GLN A 317 39.66 -26.34 -135.15
C GLN A 317 38.87 -27.41 -134.39
N LYS A 318 39.00 -28.70 -134.76
CA LYS A 318 38.35 -29.81 -134.05
C LYS A 318 38.90 -30.00 -132.64
N ASP A 319 40.21 -29.86 -132.45
CA ASP A 319 40.84 -29.93 -131.14
C ASP A 319 40.36 -28.77 -130.24
N LYS A 320 40.28 -27.54 -130.79
CA LYS A 320 39.69 -26.38 -130.11
C LYS A 320 38.23 -26.60 -129.74
N GLU A 321 37.41 -27.17 -130.63
CA GLU A 321 36.02 -27.53 -130.32
C GLU A 321 35.92 -28.58 -129.21
N TYR A 322 36.77 -29.62 -129.25
CA TYR A 322 36.81 -30.67 -128.24
C TYR A 322 37.19 -30.10 -126.86
N LEU A 323 38.26 -29.31 -126.79
CA LEU A 323 38.70 -28.64 -125.57
C LEU A 323 37.66 -27.63 -125.05
N ASN A 324 36.95 -26.92 -125.93
CA ASN A 324 35.85 -26.04 -125.53
C ASN A 324 34.66 -26.83 -124.95
N ARG A 325 34.27 -27.98 -125.54
CA ARG A 325 33.23 -28.86 -125.00
C ARG A 325 33.65 -29.39 -123.62
N GLN A 326 34.89 -29.87 -123.49
CA GLN A 326 35.43 -30.36 -122.23
C GLN A 326 35.51 -29.27 -121.14
N ASN A 327 35.93 -28.05 -121.48
CA ASN A 327 35.89 -26.91 -120.56
C ASN A 327 34.46 -26.58 -120.13
N MET A 328 33.49 -26.55 -121.05
CA MET A 328 32.09 -26.28 -120.73
C MET A 328 31.51 -27.34 -119.78
N GLU A 329 31.80 -28.62 -120.02
CA GLU A 329 31.41 -29.70 -119.09
C GLU A 329 32.06 -29.55 -117.71
N LEU A 330 33.34 -29.17 -117.65
CA LEU A 330 34.04 -28.94 -116.39
C LEU A 330 33.47 -27.73 -115.64
N SER A 331 33.20 -26.61 -116.32
CA SER A 331 32.56 -25.43 -115.71
C SER A 331 31.17 -25.76 -115.15
N VAL A 332 30.36 -26.55 -115.85
CA VAL A 332 29.04 -27.00 -115.35
C VAL A 332 29.17 -27.92 -114.13
N ARG A 333 30.20 -28.78 -114.09
CA ARG A 333 30.49 -29.62 -112.90
C ARG A 333 30.99 -28.79 -111.71
N CYS A 334 31.85 -27.80 -111.93
CA CYS A 334 32.28 -26.86 -110.89
C CYS A 334 31.08 -26.12 -110.30
N ALA A 335 30.25 -25.49 -111.14
CA ALA A 335 29.04 -24.79 -110.69
C ALA A 335 28.09 -25.70 -109.88
N HIS A 336 27.93 -26.97 -110.27
CA HIS A 336 27.07 -27.90 -109.52
C HIS A 336 27.64 -28.28 -108.14
N GLU A 337 28.96 -28.45 -108.02
CA GLU A 337 29.61 -28.70 -106.73
C GLU A 337 29.73 -27.43 -105.88
N GLU A 338 29.80 -26.24 -106.49
CA GLU A 338 29.68 -24.93 -105.84
C GLU A 338 28.27 -24.73 -105.26
N ASP A 339 27.20 -24.89 -106.05
CA ASP A 339 25.81 -24.88 -105.57
C ASP A 339 25.61 -25.87 -104.40
N ARG A 340 26.30 -27.02 -104.45
CA ARG A 340 26.21 -28.08 -103.43
C ARG A 340 26.97 -27.68 -102.17
N LEU A 341 28.13 -27.04 -102.30
CA LEU A 341 28.88 -26.45 -101.20
C LEU A 341 28.06 -25.36 -100.50
N GLU A 342 27.42 -24.46 -101.24
CA GLU A 342 26.53 -23.44 -100.67
C GLU A 342 25.35 -24.06 -99.92
N ARG A 343 24.69 -25.07 -100.52
CA ARG A 343 23.60 -25.82 -99.86
C ARG A 343 24.06 -26.51 -98.56
N LEU A 344 25.26 -27.10 -98.54
CA LEU A 344 25.84 -27.72 -97.35
C LEU A 344 26.27 -26.69 -96.29
N GLN A 345 26.78 -25.52 -96.71
CA GLN A 345 27.10 -24.41 -95.81
C GLN A 345 25.83 -23.82 -95.17
N ALA A 346 24.76 -23.63 -95.95
CA ALA A 346 23.46 -23.18 -95.42
C ALA A 346 22.92 -24.14 -94.36
N GLN A 347 22.96 -25.46 -94.61
CA GLN A 347 22.58 -26.49 -93.63
C GLN A 347 23.51 -26.50 -92.40
N LEU A 348 24.80 -26.21 -92.56
CA LEU A 348 25.75 -26.09 -91.44
C LEU A 348 25.43 -24.88 -90.56
N GLU A 349 25.12 -23.72 -91.14
CA GLU A 349 24.73 -22.52 -90.36
C GLU A 349 23.34 -22.67 -89.72
N GLU A 350 22.39 -23.33 -90.39
CA GLU A 350 21.08 -23.64 -89.81
C GLU A 350 21.19 -24.61 -88.63
N THR A 351 22.02 -25.66 -88.73
CA THR A 351 22.28 -26.60 -87.62
C THR A 351 23.18 -26.02 -86.52
N LYS A 352 23.95 -24.96 -86.78
CA LYS A 352 24.57 -24.13 -85.73
C LYS A 352 23.53 -23.30 -84.99
N LYS A 353 22.70 -22.52 -85.69
CA LYS A 353 21.64 -21.69 -85.10
C LYS A 353 20.67 -22.52 -84.26
N ALA A 354 20.19 -23.64 -84.78
CA ALA A 354 19.30 -24.54 -84.04
C ALA A 354 19.96 -25.10 -82.76
N ARG A 355 21.29 -25.28 -82.75
CA ARG A 355 22.06 -25.69 -81.56
C ARG A 355 22.20 -24.55 -80.56
N GLU A 356 22.49 -23.34 -81.05
CA GLU A 356 22.61 -22.11 -80.24
C GLU A 356 21.27 -21.80 -79.55
N GLU A 357 20.16 -21.82 -80.29
CA GLU A 357 18.81 -21.69 -79.73
C GLU A 357 18.51 -22.72 -78.63
N MET A 358 18.93 -23.98 -78.80
CA MET A 358 18.73 -25.02 -77.79
C MET A 358 19.63 -24.81 -76.57
N TYR A 359 20.83 -24.28 -76.74
CA TYR A 359 21.68 -23.84 -75.63
C TYR A 359 21.08 -22.63 -74.90
N GLU A 360 20.51 -21.64 -75.60
CA GLU A 360 19.80 -20.53 -74.97
C GLU A 360 18.59 -21.02 -74.17
N LYS A 361 17.73 -21.87 -74.77
CA LYS A 361 16.57 -22.47 -74.09
C LYS A 361 16.99 -23.27 -72.85
N TYR A 362 18.11 -23.99 -72.91
CA TYR A 362 18.70 -24.67 -71.75
C TYR A 362 19.22 -23.70 -70.68
N VAL A 363 19.97 -22.65 -71.07
CA VAL A 363 20.52 -21.66 -70.15
C VAL A 363 19.41 -20.87 -69.46
N THR A 364 18.40 -20.39 -70.19
CA THR A 364 17.25 -19.69 -69.61
C THR A 364 16.45 -20.58 -68.68
N SER A 365 16.24 -21.86 -69.02
CA SER A 365 15.58 -22.83 -68.14
C SER A 365 16.38 -23.10 -66.86
N ARG A 366 17.69 -23.34 -66.98
CA ARG A 366 18.62 -23.50 -65.85
C ARG A 366 18.58 -22.29 -64.92
N ASP A 367 18.66 -21.09 -65.47
CA ASP A 367 18.75 -19.85 -64.70
C ASP A 367 17.40 -19.44 -64.10
N HIS A 368 16.28 -19.79 -64.75
CA HIS A 368 14.94 -19.70 -64.19
C HIS A 368 14.78 -20.61 -62.96
N TYR A 369 15.10 -21.91 -63.07
CA TYR A 369 15.06 -22.82 -61.92
C TYR A 369 16.03 -22.40 -60.81
N LYS A 370 17.24 -21.94 -61.15
CA LYS A 370 18.19 -21.39 -60.18
C LYS A 370 17.58 -20.20 -59.42
N ALA A 371 16.97 -19.26 -60.13
CA ALA A 371 16.30 -18.11 -59.52
C ALA A 371 15.10 -18.53 -58.66
N GLU A 372 14.33 -19.54 -59.06
CA GLU A 372 13.28 -20.11 -58.19
C GLU A 372 13.85 -20.67 -56.89
N TYR A 373 14.93 -21.47 -56.93
CA TYR A 373 15.54 -22.02 -55.73
C TYR A 373 16.17 -20.95 -54.84
N GLU A 374 16.84 -19.95 -55.43
CA GLU A 374 17.39 -18.80 -54.70
C GLU A 374 16.26 -17.96 -54.05
N ASN A 375 15.13 -17.76 -54.73
CA ASN A 375 13.96 -17.07 -54.17
C ASN A 375 13.23 -17.89 -53.09
N LYS A 376 13.07 -19.21 -53.27
CA LYS A 376 12.48 -20.11 -52.26
C LYS A 376 13.32 -20.10 -50.97
N LEU A 377 14.64 -20.26 -51.10
CA LEU A 377 15.58 -20.17 -49.99
C LEU A 377 15.59 -18.77 -49.34
N HIS A 378 15.49 -17.70 -50.13
CA HIS A 378 15.39 -16.33 -49.61
C HIS A 378 14.12 -16.15 -48.76
N ASN A 379 12.97 -16.58 -49.28
CA ASN A 379 11.67 -16.50 -48.61
C ASN A 379 11.64 -17.34 -47.32
N GLU A 380 12.24 -18.54 -47.32
CA GLU A 380 12.40 -19.37 -46.11
C GLU A 380 13.28 -18.67 -45.06
N LEU A 381 14.41 -18.09 -45.47
CA LEU A 381 15.29 -17.33 -44.58
C LEU A 381 14.63 -16.04 -44.06
N GLU A 382 13.78 -15.37 -44.84
CA GLU A 382 12.96 -14.26 -44.35
C GLU A 382 11.88 -14.73 -43.37
N GLN A 383 11.15 -15.80 -43.66
CA GLN A 383 10.15 -16.36 -42.74
C GLN A 383 10.77 -16.78 -41.41
N ILE A 384 11.97 -17.37 -41.41
CA ILE A 384 12.70 -17.70 -40.19
C ILE A 384 13.08 -16.43 -39.43
N LYS A 385 13.68 -15.42 -40.08
CA LYS A 385 14.00 -14.13 -39.43
C LYS A 385 12.76 -13.46 -38.83
N LEU A 386 11.64 -13.45 -39.56
CA LEU A 386 10.38 -12.86 -39.12
C LEU A 386 9.81 -13.59 -37.90
N LYS A 387 9.80 -14.93 -37.91
CA LYS A 387 9.39 -15.74 -36.75
C LYS A 387 10.29 -15.48 -35.53
N THR A 388 11.60 -15.55 -35.70
CA THR A 388 12.56 -15.31 -34.61
C THR A 388 12.48 -13.87 -34.08
N ASN A 389 12.26 -12.87 -34.94
CA ASN A 389 12.02 -11.49 -34.48
C ASN A 389 10.71 -11.37 -33.69
N LEU A 390 9.62 -11.99 -34.16
CA LEU A 390 8.34 -12.02 -33.45
C LEU A 390 8.46 -12.74 -32.10
N GLU A 391 9.19 -13.85 -32.03
CA GLU A 391 9.51 -14.57 -30.79
C GLU A 391 10.35 -13.71 -29.84
N ILE A 392 11.38 -13.01 -30.33
CA ILE A 392 12.20 -12.07 -29.55
C ILE A 392 11.34 -10.92 -29.00
N ASP A 393 10.46 -10.33 -29.80
CA ASP A 393 9.61 -9.22 -29.36
C ASP A 393 8.47 -9.70 -28.45
N GLN A 394 7.95 -10.91 -28.63
CA GLN A 394 7.06 -11.56 -27.65
C GLN A 394 7.77 -11.79 -26.31
N LEU A 395 9.01 -12.31 -26.32
CA LEU A 395 9.80 -12.51 -25.09
C LEU A 395 10.15 -11.18 -24.40
N ARG A 396 10.50 -10.14 -25.17
CA ARG A 396 10.70 -8.77 -24.65
C ARG A 396 9.43 -8.21 -24.01
N ASN A 397 8.29 -8.35 -24.67
CA ASN A 397 7.01 -7.87 -24.15
C ASN A 397 6.58 -8.67 -22.91
N ALA A 398 6.67 -10.00 -22.93
CA ALA A 398 6.37 -10.84 -21.76
C ALA A 398 7.27 -10.50 -20.56
N SER A 399 8.57 -10.29 -20.79
CA SER A 399 9.52 -9.87 -19.75
C SER A 399 9.18 -8.48 -19.22
N LYS A 400 8.89 -7.51 -20.10
CA LYS A 400 8.47 -6.16 -19.73
C LYS A 400 7.19 -6.16 -18.90
N GLU A 401 6.17 -6.90 -19.33
CA GLU A 401 4.93 -7.05 -18.56
C GLU A 401 5.16 -7.77 -17.23
N MET A 402 6.08 -8.75 -17.16
CA MET A 402 6.44 -9.41 -15.90
C MET A 402 7.06 -8.41 -14.93
N TYR A 403 8.05 -7.61 -15.37
CA TYR A 403 8.62 -6.53 -14.56
C TYR A 403 7.59 -5.45 -14.20
N GLU A 404 6.61 -5.16 -15.06
CA GLU A 404 5.51 -4.21 -14.78
C GLU A 404 4.43 -4.79 -13.85
N ARG A 405 4.25 -6.12 -13.80
CA ARG A 405 3.44 -6.81 -12.78
C ARG A 405 4.18 -6.78 -11.44
N GLU A 406 5.45 -7.17 -11.42
CA GLU A 406 6.30 -7.14 -10.23
C GLU A 406 6.43 -5.73 -9.63
N ASN A 407 6.68 -4.71 -10.46
CA ASN A 407 6.71 -3.31 -10.01
C ASN A 407 5.38 -2.83 -9.43
N ARG A 408 4.24 -3.35 -9.90
CA ARG A 408 2.93 -3.04 -9.30
C ARG A 408 2.78 -3.77 -7.97
N ASN A 409 3.02 -5.08 -7.92
CA ASN A 409 2.98 -5.87 -6.69
C ASN A 409 3.89 -5.28 -5.59
N LEU A 410 5.08 -4.80 -5.94
CA LEU A 410 6.01 -4.15 -5.00
C LEU A 410 5.51 -2.78 -4.50
N ARG A 411 4.85 -1.99 -5.36
CA ARG A 411 4.22 -0.72 -4.96
C ARG A 411 3.01 -0.98 -4.08
N GLU A 412 2.14 -1.92 -4.45
CA GLU A 412 0.98 -2.34 -3.67
C GLU A 412 1.40 -2.93 -2.31
N ALA A 413 2.46 -3.75 -2.26
CA ALA A 413 3.03 -4.25 -1.01
C ALA A 413 3.59 -3.12 -0.13
N ARG A 414 4.33 -2.16 -0.72
CA ARG A 414 4.80 -0.95 -0.01
C ARG A 414 3.63 -0.12 0.53
N ASP A 415 2.59 0.10 -0.27
CA ASP A 415 1.47 0.97 0.08
C ASP A 415 0.56 0.31 1.13
N ASN A 416 0.40 -1.02 1.07
CA ASN A 416 -0.21 -1.82 2.14
C ASN A 416 0.62 -1.76 3.43
N ALA A 417 1.95 -1.86 3.35
CA ALA A 417 2.82 -1.76 4.52
C ALA A 417 2.82 -0.34 5.14
N LEU A 418 2.73 0.71 4.32
CA LEU A 418 2.53 2.09 4.79
C LEU A 418 1.17 2.23 5.47
N ALA A 419 0.09 1.74 4.85
CA ALA A 419 -1.25 1.75 5.44
C ALA A 419 -1.36 0.92 6.73
N GLU A 420 -0.56 -0.14 6.89
CA GLU A 420 -0.43 -0.90 8.15
C GLU A 420 0.35 -0.10 9.19
N LYS A 421 1.49 0.51 8.81
CA LYS A 421 2.30 1.37 9.69
C LYS A 421 1.50 2.60 10.17
N ASP A 422 0.66 3.18 9.33
CA ASP A 422 -0.21 4.31 9.69
C ASP A 422 -1.38 3.87 10.59
N ARG A 423 -1.97 2.68 10.36
CA ARG A 423 -2.96 2.10 11.29
C ARG A 423 -2.34 1.75 12.64
N ALA A 424 -1.12 1.21 12.67
CA ALA A 424 -0.38 0.94 13.88
C ALA A 424 -0.03 2.24 14.64
N MET A 425 0.43 3.29 13.94
CA MET A 425 0.70 4.61 14.52
C MET A 425 -0.57 5.27 15.08
N MET A 426 -1.72 5.12 14.41
CA MET A 426 -2.99 5.57 14.95
C MET A 426 -3.39 4.77 16.21
N ALA A 427 -3.22 3.45 16.21
CA ALA A 427 -3.48 2.61 17.38
C ALA A 427 -2.53 2.90 18.57
N GLU A 428 -1.27 3.22 18.28
CA GLU A 428 -0.29 3.70 19.27
C GLU A 428 -0.72 5.05 19.86
N LYS A 429 -1.08 6.02 19.01
CA LYS A 429 -1.58 7.33 19.45
C LYS A 429 -2.84 7.20 20.31
N ASP A 430 -3.79 6.38 19.88
CA ASP A 430 -5.00 6.00 20.63
C ASP A 430 -4.68 5.38 21.99
N ALA A 431 -3.64 4.54 22.07
CA ALA A 431 -3.20 3.90 23.31
C ALA A 431 -2.46 4.88 24.23
N LEU A 432 -1.65 5.79 23.67
CA LEU A 432 -0.99 6.87 24.40
C LEU A 432 -2.00 7.89 24.94
N GLU A 433 -3.05 8.21 24.19
CA GLU A 433 -4.15 9.07 24.67
C GLU A 433 -4.90 8.39 25.83
N LYS A 434 -5.25 7.10 25.71
CA LYS A 434 -5.87 6.33 26.81
C LYS A 434 -4.93 6.18 28.02
N TYR A 435 -3.62 6.07 27.80
CA TYR A 435 -2.62 6.04 28.87
C TYR A 435 -2.47 7.39 29.57
N ASN A 436 -2.50 8.50 28.82
CA ASN A 436 -2.48 9.85 29.39
C ASN A 436 -3.77 10.14 30.17
N GLU A 437 -4.95 9.79 29.64
CA GLU A 437 -6.21 9.84 30.40
C GLU A 437 -6.12 9.01 31.70
N LEU A 438 -5.53 7.82 31.66
CA LEU A 438 -5.38 6.97 32.83
C LEU A 438 -4.36 7.54 33.83
N LEU A 439 -3.27 8.15 33.35
CA LEU A 439 -2.31 8.88 34.19
C LEU A 439 -2.95 10.09 34.86
N ASP A 440 -3.75 10.87 34.16
CA ASP A 440 -4.39 12.06 34.71
C ASP A 440 -5.50 11.68 35.69
N ARG A 441 -6.31 10.65 35.40
CA ARG A 441 -7.22 10.06 36.40
C ARG A 441 -6.47 9.48 37.61
N PHE A 442 -5.28 8.90 37.40
CA PHE A 442 -4.44 8.42 38.50
C PHE A 442 -3.88 9.57 39.34
N ARG A 443 -3.47 10.69 38.71
CA ARG A 443 -3.05 11.92 39.39
C ARG A 443 -4.19 12.58 40.15
N GLU A 444 -5.38 12.69 39.57
CA GLU A 444 -6.59 13.17 40.24
C GLU A 444 -6.93 12.29 41.44
N LEU A 445 -6.90 10.96 41.27
CA LEU A 445 -7.13 10.01 42.35
C LEU A 445 -6.06 10.17 43.45
N GLN A 446 -4.78 10.22 43.07
CA GLN A 446 -3.63 10.42 43.96
C GLN A 446 -3.82 11.70 44.78
N VAL A 447 -4.02 12.85 44.13
CA VAL A 447 -4.26 14.14 44.80
C VAL A 447 -5.51 14.08 45.70
N SER A 448 -6.57 13.39 45.30
CA SER A 448 -7.76 13.18 46.15
C SER A 448 -7.51 12.24 47.32
N THR A 449 -6.54 11.32 47.23
CA THR A 449 -6.11 10.47 48.34
C THR A 449 -5.11 11.18 49.25
N GLU A 450 -4.24 12.04 48.70
CA GLU A 450 -3.35 12.90 49.47
C GLU A 450 -4.14 13.99 50.21
N SER A 451 -5.20 14.54 49.62
CA SER A 451 -6.13 15.44 50.32
C SER A 451 -6.86 14.71 51.45
N LYS A 452 -7.40 13.51 51.21
CA LYS A 452 -8.03 12.70 52.27
C LYS A 452 -7.05 12.26 53.35
N VAL A 453 -5.82 11.89 52.99
CA VAL A 453 -4.76 11.52 53.95
C VAL A 453 -4.33 12.74 54.77
N THR A 454 -4.17 13.92 54.16
CA THR A 454 -3.87 15.14 54.91
C THR A 454 -5.06 15.59 55.76
N GLU A 455 -6.31 15.47 55.29
CA GLU A 455 -7.52 15.67 56.10
C GLU A 455 -7.55 14.72 57.30
N PHE A 456 -7.33 13.41 57.10
CA PHE A 456 -7.27 12.42 58.19
C PHE A 456 -6.08 12.65 59.13
N LEU A 457 -4.94 13.12 58.64
CA LEU A 457 -3.81 13.51 59.49
C LEU A 457 -4.14 14.76 60.33
N HIS A 458 -4.81 15.76 59.77
CA HIS A 458 -5.29 16.92 60.52
C HIS A 458 -6.37 16.53 61.54
N GLN A 459 -7.34 15.67 61.17
CA GLN A 459 -8.33 15.13 62.09
C GLN A 459 -7.68 14.30 63.20
N SER A 460 -6.73 13.43 62.86
CA SER A 460 -5.97 12.62 63.83
C SER A 460 -5.16 13.49 64.79
N LYS A 461 -4.53 14.57 64.30
CA LYS A 461 -3.79 15.55 65.12
C LYS A 461 -4.72 16.41 65.99
N LEU A 462 -5.90 16.78 65.49
CA LEU A 462 -6.93 17.41 66.31
C LEU A 462 -7.45 16.45 67.39
N LYS A 463 -7.62 15.16 67.07
CA LYS A 463 -8.00 14.12 68.03
C LYS A 463 -6.88 13.81 69.02
N SER A 464 -5.60 13.90 68.64
CA SER A 464 -4.48 13.80 69.58
C SER A 464 -4.47 14.99 70.53
N PHE A 465 -4.60 16.23 70.04
CA PHE A 465 -4.72 17.41 70.90
C PHE A 465 -5.97 17.39 71.81
N GLU A 466 -7.11 16.90 71.31
CA GLU A 466 -8.29 16.65 72.16
C GLU A 466 -8.02 15.58 73.21
N SER A 467 -7.34 14.49 72.86
CA SER A 467 -6.97 13.40 73.77
C SER A 467 -5.93 13.83 74.79
N GLU A 468 -4.92 14.61 74.40
CA GLU A 468 -3.91 15.21 75.29
C GLU A 468 -4.57 16.17 76.27
N ARG A 469 -5.51 17.02 75.81
CA ARG A 469 -6.31 17.89 76.67
C ARG A 469 -7.20 17.09 77.63
N VAL A 470 -7.86 16.03 77.15
CA VAL A 470 -8.69 15.14 77.99
C VAL A 470 -7.82 14.37 78.98
N GLN A 471 -6.62 13.93 78.59
CA GLN A 471 -5.65 13.29 79.47
C GLN A 471 -5.15 14.27 80.54
N LEU A 472 -4.81 15.51 80.19
CA LEU A 472 -4.41 16.52 81.17
C LEU A 472 -5.53 16.79 82.18
N ILE A 473 -6.78 16.90 81.72
CA ILE A 473 -7.97 17.01 82.60
C ILE A 473 -8.19 15.72 83.41
N GLN A 474 -7.94 14.54 82.85
CA GLN A 474 -8.03 13.26 83.56
C GLN A 474 -6.94 13.16 84.64
N GLU A 475 -5.71 13.57 84.36
CA GLU A 475 -4.62 13.58 85.33
C GLU A 475 -4.83 14.65 86.41
N GLU A 476 -5.36 15.83 86.06
CA GLU A 476 -5.74 16.86 87.02
C GLU A 476 -6.89 16.39 87.91
N THR A 477 -7.96 15.84 87.34
CA THR A 477 -9.07 15.27 88.13
C THR A 477 -8.67 14.03 88.91
N ALA A 478 -7.71 13.22 88.44
CA ALA A 478 -7.12 12.12 89.20
C ALA A 478 -6.23 12.60 90.34
N ARG A 479 -5.41 13.65 90.15
CA ARG A 479 -4.64 14.32 91.23
C ARG A 479 -5.57 14.94 92.27
N ASN A 480 -6.63 15.60 91.84
CA ASN A 480 -7.66 16.14 92.72
C ASN A 480 -8.42 15.02 93.45
N LEU A 481 -8.71 13.90 92.78
CA LEU A 481 -9.33 12.73 93.40
C LEU A 481 -8.40 12.06 94.43
N THR A 482 -7.11 11.89 94.14
CA THR A 482 -6.17 11.31 95.12
C THR A 482 -5.91 12.28 96.27
N GLN A 483 -5.90 13.59 96.05
CA GLN A 483 -5.88 14.58 97.13
C GLN A 483 -7.15 14.46 97.99
N CYS A 484 -8.35 14.45 97.39
CA CYS A 484 -9.60 14.25 98.12
C CYS A 484 -9.66 12.89 98.83
N GLN A 485 -9.08 11.82 98.27
CA GLN A 485 -8.95 10.52 98.93
C GLN A 485 -7.99 10.57 100.12
N LEU A 486 -6.85 11.25 100.01
CA LEU A 486 -5.91 11.47 101.13
C LEU A 486 -6.52 12.36 102.22
N GLU A 487 -7.34 13.34 101.85
CA GLU A 487 -8.13 14.15 102.77
C GLU A 487 -9.23 13.32 103.44
N CYS A 488 -9.97 12.49 102.69
CA CYS A 488 -10.93 11.52 103.24
C CYS A 488 -10.26 10.51 104.18
N GLU A 489 -9.10 9.95 103.83
CA GLU A 489 -8.30 9.09 104.72
C GLU A 489 -7.86 9.83 105.98
N LYS A 490 -7.45 11.10 105.87
CA LYS A 490 -7.07 11.94 107.00
C LYS A 490 -8.27 12.24 107.91
N TYR A 491 -9.44 12.51 107.34
CA TYR A 491 -10.69 12.67 108.10
C TYR A 491 -11.18 11.34 108.69
N GLN A 492 -11.01 10.22 107.99
CA GLN A 492 -11.35 8.88 108.48
C GLN A 492 -10.43 8.46 109.62
N LYS A 493 -9.10 8.64 109.50
CA LYS A 493 -8.15 8.40 110.60
C LYS A 493 -8.42 9.32 111.79
N LYS A 494 -8.82 10.59 111.55
CA LYS A 494 -9.27 11.50 112.60
C LYS A 494 -10.59 11.02 113.25
N LEU A 495 -11.53 10.51 112.46
CA LEU A 495 -12.76 9.87 112.96
C LEU A 495 -12.43 8.62 113.78
N GLU A 496 -11.55 7.75 113.33
CA GLU A 496 -11.12 6.56 114.10
C GLU A 496 -10.47 6.94 115.43
N VAL A 497 -9.64 7.98 115.47
CA VAL A 497 -9.08 8.51 116.72
C VAL A 497 -10.19 9.07 117.61
N LEU A 498 -11.06 9.95 117.09
CA LEU A 498 -12.20 10.49 117.84
C LEU A 498 -13.19 9.41 118.29
N THR A 499 -13.34 8.31 117.55
CA THR A 499 -14.17 7.15 117.89
C THR A 499 -13.50 6.28 118.95
N LYS A 500 -12.17 6.15 118.96
CA LYS A 500 -11.40 5.50 120.04
C LYS A 500 -11.42 6.35 121.32
N GLU A 501 -11.32 7.67 121.20
CA GLU A 501 -11.51 8.62 122.31
C GLU A 501 -12.96 8.57 122.82
N PHE A 502 -13.97 8.58 121.94
CA PHE A 502 -15.36 8.42 122.30
C PHE A 502 -15.64 7.09 123.01
N TYR A 503 -15.17 5.95 122.50
CA TYR A 503 -15.39 4.65 123.13
C TYR A 503 -14.60 4.48 124.44
N SER A 504 -13.43 5.12 124.61
CA SER A 504 -12.72 5.12 125.89
C SER A 504 -13.37 6.06 126.92
N LEU A 505 -13.94 7.18 126.49
CA LEU A 505 -14.78 8.06 127.32
C LEU A 505 -16.13 7.40 127.67
N GLN A 506 -16.74 6.69 126.73
CA GLN A 506 -17.93 5.87 126.96
C GLN A 506 -17.61 4.75 127.95
N SER A 507 -16.58 3.94 127.73
CA SER A 507 -16.23 2.84 128.63
C SER A 507 -15.82 3.32 130.04
N SER A 508 -15.19 4.50 130.16
CA SER A 508 -14.88 5.09 131.49
C SER A 508 -16.10 5.71 132.17
N SER A 509 -17.03 6.32 131.42
CA SER A 509 -18.30 6.81 131.98
C SER A 509 -19.28 5.68 132.31
N GLU A 510 -19.36 4.63 131.51
CA GLU A 510 -20.11 3.39 131.81
C GLU A 510 -19.55 2.70 133.06
N LYS A 511 -18.22 2.57 133.18
CA LYS A 511 -17.59 2.12 134.44
C LYS A 511 -18.03 2.99 135.60
N ARG A 512 -17.97 4.32 135.46
CA ARG A 512 -18.38 5.24 136.52
C ARG A 512 -19.87 5.16 136.87
N ILE A 513 -20.73 4.90 135.89
CA ILE A 513 -22.16 4.65 136.09
C ILE A 513 -22.36 3.33 136.84
N THR A 514 -21.64 2.26 136.48
CA THR A 514 -21.74 0.99 137.21
C THR A 514 -21.19 1.07 138.63
N GLU A 515 -20.09 1.80 138.87
CA GLU A 515 -19.59 2.11 140.22
C GLU A 515 -20.63 2.85 141.07
N LEU A 516 -21.26 3.88 140.50
CA LEU A 516 -22.28 4.65 141.20
C LEU A 516 -23.56 3.83 141.42
N GLN A 517 -23.94 2.95 140.49
CA GLN A 517 -25.07 2.04 140.64
C GLN A 517 -24.82 0.99 141.74
N THR A 518 -23.62 0.40 141.83
CA THR A 518 -23.30 -0.53 142.91
C THR A 518 -23.31 0.18 144.26
N GLN A 519 -22.66 1.34 144.39
CA GLN A 519 -22.71 2.16 145.61
C GLN A 519 -24.15 2.51 146.00
N ASN A 520 -24.99 2.94 145.05
CA ASN A 520 -26.38 3.28 145.35
C ASN A 520 -27.19 2.04 145.78
N SER A 521 -26.89 0.85 145.23
CA SER A 521 -27.51 -0.41 145.68
C SER A 521 -27.06 -0.83 147.08
N GLU A 522 -25.80 -0.61 147.46
CA GLU A 522 -25.32 -0.83 148.83
C GLU A 522 -25.95 0.15 149.83
N HIS A 523 -26.14 1.41 149.43
CA HIS A 523 -26.84 2.40 150.24
C HIS A 523 -28.33 2.06 150.43
N GLN A 524 -29.01 1.63 149.36
CA GLN A 524 -30.40 1.17 149.44
C GLN A 524 -30.52 -0.06 150.35
N ALA A 525 -29.66 -1.08 150.17
CA ALA A 525 -29.66 -2.27 151.01
C ALA A 525 -29.40 -1.97 152.51
N ARG A 526 -28.67 -0.90 152.83
CA ARG A 526 -28.52 -0.41 154.22
C ARG A 526 -29.79 0.25 154.75
N LEU A 527 -30.47 1.07 153.95
CA LEU A 527 -31.75 1.69 154.33
C LEU A 527 -32.83 0.63 154.60
N ASP A 528 -32.96 -0.37 153.73
CA ASP A 528 -33.86 -1.53 153.87
C ASP A 528 -33.62 -2.37 155.14
N ILE A 529 -32.47 -2.24 155.80
CA ILE A 529 -32.15 -2.88 157.08
C ILE A 529 -32.57 -1.98 158.26
N TYR A 530 -32.30 -0.67 158.18
CA TYR A 530 -32.73 0.28 159.21
C TYR A 530 -34.26 0.38 159.31
N GLU A 531 -34.97 0.42 158.18
CA GLU A 531 -36.44 0.48 158.14
C GLU A 531 -37.14 -0.73 158.80
N LYS A 532 -36.48 -1.90 158.86
CA LYS A 532 -37.02 -3.10 159.52
C LYS A 532 -36.83 -3.00 161.03
N LEU A 533 -35.65 -2.56 161.45
CA LEU A 533 -35.30 -2.32 162.85
C LEU A 533 -36.19 -1.27 163.53
N GLU A 534 -36.66 -0.25 162.81
CA GLU A 534 -37.63 0.72 163.36
C GLU A 534 -39.02 0.09 163.57
N LYS A 535 -39.52 -0.68 162.58
CA LYS A 535 -40.83 -1.35 162.67
C LYS A 535 -40.90 -2.37 163.81
N GLU A 536 -39.83 -3.13 164.03
CA GLU A 536 -39.72 -4.07 165.16
C GLU A 536 -39.74 -3.37 166.53
N LEU A 537 -39.22 -2.13 166.63
CA LEU A 537 -39.22 -1.36 167.88
C LEU A 537 -40.60 -0.75 168.21
N ASP A 538 -41.35 -0.29 167.21
CA ASP A 538 -42.68 0.31 167.42
C ASP A 538 -43.71 -0.72 167.91
N GLU A 539 -43.69 -1.96 167.40
CA GLU A 539 -44.59 -3.03 167.90
C GLU A 539 -44.35 -3.35 169.39
N ILE A 540 -43.09 -3.33 169.85
CA ILE A 540 -42.72 -3.57 171.26
C ILE A 540 -43.22 -2.43 172.16
N ILE A 541 -43.15 -1.18 171.70
CA ILE A 541 -43.70 -0.02 172.43
C ILE A 541 -45.22 -0.17 172.59
N MET A 542 -45.92 -0.59 171.52
CA MET A 542 -47.36 -0.73 171.52
C MET A 542 -47.84 -1.84 172.47
N GLN A 543 -47.26 -3.05 172.37
CA GLN A 543 -47.61 -4.18 173.25
C GLN A 543 -47.34 -3.88 174.73
N THR A 544 -46.31 -3.10 175.05
CA THR A 544 -45.99 -2.72 176.45
C THR A 544 -46.75 -1.49 176.95
N ALA A 545 -47.56 -0.83 176.10
CA ALA A 545 -48.48 0.22 176.51
C ALA A 545 -49.82 -0.31 177.04
N GLU A 546 -50.29 -1.47 176.57
CA GLU A 546 -51.63 -2.00 176.92
C GLU A 546 -51.69 -2.74 178.27
N ILE A 547 -50.56 -3.23 178.78
CA ILE A 547 -50.50 -4.02 180.02
C ILE A 547 -50.65 -3.10 181.25
N GLU A 548 -51.79 -3.13 181.94
CA GLU A 548 -52.08 -2.22 183.06
C GLU A 548 -51.09 -2.34 184.25
N ASN A 549 -50.40 -3.48 184.39
CA ASN A 549 -49.51 -3.81 185.51
C ASN A 549 -48.02 -3.53 185.20
N GLU A 550 -47.34 -2.67 185.99
CA GLU A 550 -45.99 -2.15 185.64
C GLU A 550 -44.88 -3.22 185.71
N ASP A 551 -44.87 -4.08 186.75
CA ASP A 551 -43.88 -5.15 186.94
C ASP A 551 -43.97 -6.28 185.89
N GLU A 552 -45.03 -6.27 185.09
CA GLU A 552 -45.32 -7.25 184.04
C GLU A 552 -44.96 -6.67 182.67
N ALA A 553 -45.23 -5.37 182.45
CA ALA A 553 -44.77 -4.62 181.29
C ALA A 553 -43.24 -4.47 181.21
N GLU A 554 -42.54 -4.20 182.33
CA GLU A 554 -41.07 -4.21 182.33
C GLU A 554 -40.51 -5.61 181.98
N ARG A 555 -41.25 -6.69 182.28
CA ARG A 555 -40.89 -8.06 181.94
C ARG A 555 -41.00 -8.34 180.45
N VAL A 556 -42.07 -7.89 179.79
CA VAL A 556 -42.24 -8.01 178.33
C VAL A 556 -41.18 -7.21 177.58
N LEU A 557 -40.89 -5.98 178.02
CA LEU A 557 -39.72 -5.22 177.54
C LEU A 557 -38.43 -6.03 177.67
N PHE A 558 -38.17 -6.62 178.85
CA PHE A 558 -36.94 -7.38 179.10
C PHE A 558 -36.80 -8.62 178.22
N SER A 559 -37.90 -9.33 177.91
CA SER A 559 -37.87 -10.50 177.01
C SER A 559 -37.47 -10.15 175.57
N TYR A 560 -37.76 -8.94 175.08
CA TYR A 560 -37.27 -8.44 173.79
C TYR A 560 -35.89 -7.76 173.88
N GLY A 561 -35.06 -8.17 174.85
CA GLY A 561 -33.64 -7.79 174.91
C GLY A 561 -33.36 -6.42 175.55
N TYR A 562 -34.32 -5.81 176.24
CA TYR A 562 -34.20 -4.53 176.99
C TYR A 562 -33.28 -4.65 178.24
N GLY A 563 -32.03 -5.02 178.00
CA GLY A 563 -31.01 -5.26 179.01
C GLY A 563 -29.63 -5.57 178.43
N ALA A 564 -29.55 -6.09 177.20
CA ALA A 564 -28.31 -6.67 176.67
C ALA A 564 -27.42 -5.70 175.85
N ASN A 565 -27.97 -4.87 174.95
CA ASN A 565 -27.16 -4.16 173.94
C ASN A 565 -27.68 -2.76 173.50
N VAL A 566 -28.57 -2.12 174.26
CA VAL A 566 -29.13 -0.79 173.91
C VAL A 566 -28.41 0.34 174.66
N PRO A 567 -27.87 1.38 173.99
CA PRO A 567 -27.24 2.53 174.63
C PRO A 567 -28.13 3.23 175.66
N THR A 568 -27.54 3.70 176.77
CA THR A 568 -28.26 4.20 177.95
C THR A 568 -29.16 5.42 177.69
N THR A 569 -28.82 6.25 176.69
CA THR A 569 -29.66 7.37 176.23
C THR A 569 -30.91 6.91 175.47
N ALA A 570 -30.79 5.88 174.62
CA ALA A 570 -31.93 5.27 173.94
C ALA A 570 -32.83 4.51 174.93
N LYS A 571 -32.25 3.82 175.92
CA LYS A 571 -33.00 3.15 177.00
C LYS A 571 -33.94 4.12 177.73
N ARG A 572 -33.49 5.34 178.04
CA ARG A 572 -34.32 6.38 178.67
C ARG A 572 -35.43 6.88 177.75
N ARG A 573 -35.15 7.09 176.45
CA ARG A 573 -36.17 7.47 175.47
C ARG A 573 -37.26 6.41 175.36
N LEU A 574 -36.91 5.13 175.20
CA LEU A 574 -37.88 4.05 175.02
C LEU A 574 -38.87 3.96 176.21
N LYS A 575 -38.36 4.04 177.45
CA LYS A 575 -39.24 4.08 178.64
C LYS A 575 -40.14 5.33 178.68
N GLN A 576 -39.66 6.48 178.21
CA GLN A 576 -40.50 7.67 178.05
C GLN A 576 -41.56 7.49 176.95
N SER A 577 -41.23 6.86 175.83
CA SER A 577 -42.19 6.53 174.76
C SER A 577 -43.32 5.61 175.26
N VAL A 578 -43.01 4.57 176.03
CA VAL A 578 -44.03 3.66 176.60
C VAL A 578 -44.93 4.38 177.62
N HIS A 579 -44.36 5.22 178.50
CA HIS A 579 -45.18 6.03 179.41
C HIS A 579 -46.04 7.09 178.68
N LEU A 580 -45.56 7.64 177.55
CA LEU A 580 -46.36 8.53 176.69
C LEU A 580 -47.46 7.78 175.97
N ALA A 581 -47.19 6.60 175.40
CA ALA A 581 -48.18 5.74 174.75
C ALA A 581 -49.32 5.38 175.72
N ARG A 582 -49.00 4.94 176.95
CA ARG A 582 -49.98 4.73 178.03
C ARG A 582 -50.86 5.95 178.29
N ARG A 583 -50.25 7.15 178.34
CA ARG A 583 -50.95 8.41 178.58
C ARG A 583 -51.87 8.80 177.42
N VAL A 584 -51.46 8.56 176.17
CA VAL A 584 -52.26 8.81 174.96
C VAL A 584 -53.43 7.83 174.89
N LEU A 585 -53.19 6.53 175.04
CA LEU A 585 -54.24 5.50 174.97
C LEU A 585 -55.34 5.73 176.04
N GLN A 586 -54.95 6.19 177.24
CA GLN A 586 -55.90 6.59 178.28
C GLN A 586 -56.73 7.85 177.93
N LEU A 587 -56.16 8.79 177.18
CA LEU A 587 -56.88 9.97 176.66
C LEU A 587 -57.78 9.62 175.47
N GLU A 588 -57.35 8.73 174.56
CA GLU A 588 -58.16 8.23 173.45
C GLU A 588 -59.40 7.47 173.92
N LYS A 589 -59.28 6.73 175.03
CA LYS A 589 -60.41 6.05 175.69
C LYS A 589 -61.46 7.04 176.23
N GLN A 590 -61.04 8.26 176.60
CA GLN A 590 -61.94 9.37 176.97
C GLN A 590 -62.52 10.07 175.72
N ASN A 591 -61.69 10.35 174.72
CA ASN A 591 -62.10 11.02 173.48
C ASN A 591 -63.12 10.19 172.67
N SER A 592 -62.99 8.86 172.74
CA SER A 592 -63.90 7.88 172.12
C SER A 592 -65.32 7.85 172.74
N LEU A 593 -65.50 8.38 173.95
CA LEU A 593 -66.84 8.59 174.53
C LEU A 593 -67.47 9.85 173.92
N VAL A 594 -66.73 10.97 173.88
CA VAL A 594 -67.18 12.25 173.30
C VAL A 594 -67.57 12.13 171.83
N LEU A 595 -66.85 11.31 171.05
CA LEU A 595 -67.18 11.06 169.64
C LEU A 595 -68.49 10.28 169.43
N LYS A 596 -68.93 9.44 170.39
CA LYS A 596 -70.21 8.72 170.26
C LYS A 596 -71.42 9.64 170.41
N ASP A 597 -71.32 10.63 171.30
CA ASP A 597 -72.36 11.66 171.46
C ASP A 597 -72.47 12.55 170.20
N LEU A 598 -71.35 12.76 169.49
CA LEU A 598 -71.31 13.51 168.23
C LEU A 598 -71.96 12.73 167.06
N GLU A 599 -71.75 11.42 166.99
CA GLU A 599 -72.31 10.61 165.89
C GLU A 599 -73.84 10.54 165.95
N HIS A 600 -74.42 10.45 167.16
CA HIS A 600 -75.87 10.41 167.37
C HIS A 600 -76.60 11.71 166.92
N GLN A 601 -75.89 12.84 166.84
CA GLN A 601 -76.41 14.09 166.27
C GLN A 601 -76.50 14.03 164.72
N LYS A 602 -75.60 13.28 164.04
CA LYS A 602 -75.60 13.17 162.57
C LYS A 602 -76.74 12.32 162.04
N ASP A 603 -77.12 11.25 162.75
CA ASP A 603 -78.17 10.31 162.32
C ASP A 603 -79.55 10.97 162.18
N GLN A 604 -79.79 12.10 162.87
CA GLN A 604 -81.02 12.89 162.70
C GLN A 604 -81.03 13.70 161.40
N VAL A 605 -79.85 14.07 160.88
CA VAL A 605 -79.71 14.84 159.64
C VAL A 605 -79.85 13.94 158.40
N THR A 606 -79.36 12.71 158.47
CA THR A 606 -79.37 11.76 157.33
C THR A 606 -80.76 11.21 157.01
N GLN A 607 -81.67 11.14 157.98
CA GLN A 607 -83.06 10.71 157.74
C GLN A 607 -83.83 11.69 156.84
N LEU A 608 -83.59 13.00 157.00
CA LEU A 608 -84.27 14.06 156.25
C LEU A 608 -83.85 14.13 154.78
N SER A 609 -82.66 13.65 154.39
CA SER A 609 -82.27 13.64 152.97
C SER A 609 -82.88 12.49 152.17
N GLN A 610 -83.15 11.34 152.81
CA GLN A 610 -83.62 10.12 152.14
C GLN A 610 -85.06 10.21 151.59
N GLU A 611 -85.84 11.20 152.00
CA GLU A 611 -87.18 11.45 151.46
C GLU A 611 -87.11 12.16 150.09
N LEU A 612 -86.09 12.99 149.87
CA LEU A 612 -85.91 13.81 148.67
C LEU A 612 -85.62 12.97 147.42
N ASP A 613 -84.71 11.99 147.53
CA ASP A 613 -84.28 11.16 146.39
C ASP A 613 -85.38 10.25 145.84
N ARG A 614 -86.34 9.84 146.68
CA ARG A 614 -87.45 8.98 146.29
C ARG A 614 -88.32 9.65 145.21
N ALA A 615 -88.55 10.97 145.33
CA ALA A 615 -89.35 11.72 144.36
C ALA A 615 -88.71 11.77 142.96
N ASN A 616 -87.39 11.94 142.88
CA ASN A 616 -86.66 11.99 141.62
C ASN A 616 -86.65 10.64 140.86
N SER A 617 -86.79 9.52 141.58
CA SER A 617 -86.75 8.19 140.96
C SER A 617 -87.95 7.90 140.03
N LEU A 618 -89.14 8.39 140.38
CA LEU A 618 -90.40 8.15 139.66
C LEU A 618 -90.44 8.82 138.28
N LEU A 619 -89.84 10.00 138.14
CA LEU A 619 -89.89 10.79 136.90
C LEU A 619 -89.19 10.08 135.71
N ASN A 620 -88.15 9.28 136.00
CA ASN A 620 -87.36 8.59 134.98
C ASN A 620 -88.07 7.39 134.32
N GLN A 621 -89.19 6.91 134.87
CA GLN A 621 -89.94 5.78 134.28
C GLN A 621 -90.89 6.20 133.15
N ALA A 622 -91.17 7.50 132.98
CA ALA A 622 -92.26 7.98 132.13
C ALA A 622 -91.96 8.10 130.61
N GLN A 623 -90.71 7.92 130.15
CA GLN A 623 -90.30 8.24 128.77
C GLN A 623 -89.74 7.04 127.97
N GLN A 624 -90.52 5.96 127.82
CA GLN A 624 -90.11 4.82 126.98
C GLN A 624 -90.27 4.98 125.44
N PRO A 625 -91.24 5.73 124.86
CA PRO A 625 -91.42 5.76 123.39
C PRO A 625 -90.26 6.38 122.60
N TYR A 626 -89.59 7.41 123.15
CA TYR A 626 -88.62 8.21 122.38
C TYR A 626 -87.31 7.51 122.10
N ARG A 627 -86.82 6.66 123.02
CA ARG A 627 -85.47 6.08 122.92
C ARG A 627 -85.35 5.07 121.76
N TYR A 628 -86.35 4.20 121.61
CA TYR A 628 -86.35 3.20 120.53
C TYR A 628 -86.54 3.81 119.14
N LEU A 629 -87.24 4.95 119.05
CA LEU A 629 -87.41 5.70 117.80
C LEU A 629 -86.09 6.28 117.27
N ILE A 630 -85.23 6.78 118.17
CA ILE A 630 -83.92 7.37 117.82
C ILE A 630 -82.97 6.30 117.24
N GLU A 631 -82.91 5.13 117.86
CA GLU A 631 -82.15 3.98 117.33
C GLU A 631 -82.65 3.56 115.92
N SER A 632 -83.98 3.52 115.73
CA SER A 632 -84.61 3.14 114.46
C SER A 632 -84.39 4.14 113.32
N VAL A 633 -84.23 5.43 113.61
CA VAL A 633 -83.92 6.46 112.60
C VAL A 633 -82.48 6.30 112.11
N ARG A 634 -81.51 6.17 113.02
CA ARG A 634 -80.07 6.04 112.67
C ARG A 634 -79.77 4.86 111.73
N GLN A 635 -80.47 3.73 111.89
CA GLN A 635 -80.32 2.59 110.99
C GLN A 635 -80.88 2.84 109.58
N ARG A 636 -81.90 3.70 109.43
CA ARG A 636 -82.44 4.12 108.13
C ARG A 636 -81.53 5.11 107.42
N ASP A 637 -80.94 6.06 108.13
CA ASP A 637 -80.04 7.05 107.54
C ASP A 637 -78.80 6.39 106.91
N SER A 638 -78.18 5.43 107.60
CA SER A 638 -77.09 4.61 107.06
C SER A 638 -77.48 3.86 105.77
N LYS A 639 -78.73 3.39 105.69
CA LYS A 639 -79.27 2.74 104.48
C LYS A 639 -79.44 3.73 103.33
N ILE A 640 -79.93 4.93 103.62
CA ILE A 640 -80.13 6.03 102.67
C ILE A 640 -78.80 6.45 102.03
N ASP A 641 -77.72 6.59 102.80
CA ASP A 641 -76.43 7.01 102.24
C ASP A 641 -75.81 5.94 101.31
N SER A 642 -75.98 4.66 101.62
CA SER A 642 -75.58 3.57 100.70
C SER A 642 -76.33 3.61 99.35
N LEU A 643 -77.58 4.09 99.35
CA LEU A 643 -78.38 4.28 98.13
C LEU A 643 -77.97 5.55 97.37
N LYS A 644 -77.57 6.63 98.05
CA LYS A 644 -77.02 7.85 97.40
C LYS A 644 -75.74 7.58 96.61
N GLU A 645 -74.83 6.75 97.13
CA GLU A 645 -73.67 6.31 96.36
C GLU A 645 -74.06 5.50 95.11
N CYS A 646 -75.09 4.65 95.22
CA CYS A 646 -75.56 3.86 94.09
C CYS A 646 -76.22 4.75 93.01
N ILE A 647 -77.02 5.73 93.44
CA ILE A 647 -77.64 6.73 92.57
C ILE A 647 -76.57 7.56 91.84
N THR A 648 -75.59 8.12 92.56
CA THR A 648 -74.55 8.96 91.93
C THR A 648 -73.63 8.20 90.96
N ARG A 649 -73.47 6.88 91.12
CA ARG A 649 -72.85 6.01 90.11
C ARG A 649 -73.75 5.88 88.88
N LEU A 650 -75.02 5.54 89.06
CA LEU A 650 -76.00 5.42 87.97
C LEU A 650 -76.23 6.74 87.22
N GLU A 651 -76.22 7.89 87.88
CA GLU A 651 -76.30 9.22 87.26
C GLU A 651 -75.09 9.51 86.36
N LYS A 652 -73.90 9.02 86.73
CA LYS A 652 -72.67 9.12 85.93
C LYS A 652 -72.74 8.22 84.70
N ASP A 653 -73.31 7.03 84.83
CA ASP A 653 -73.52 6.12 83.70
C ASP A 653 -74.61 6.63 82.76
N VAL A 654 -75.71 7.18 83.29
CA VAL A 654 -76.74 7.91 82.51
C VAL A 654 -76.15 9.14 81.82
N SER A 655 -75.21 9.86 82.44
CA SER A 655 -74.48 10.98 81.81
C SER A 655 -73.65 10.51 80.62
N ASN A 656 -72.98 9.36 80.72
CA ASN A 656 -72.20 8.79 79.62
C ASN A 656 -73.10 8.23 78.50
N LEU A 657 -74.15 7.49 78.85
CA LEU A 657 -75.16 7.02 77.91
C LEU A 657 -75.89 8.17 77.20
N ASN A 658 -76.08 9.33 77.85
CA ASN A 658 -76.61 10.52 77.16
C ASN A 658 -75.61 11.13 76.17
N LYS A 659 -74.29 11.06 76.41
CA LYS A 659 -73.28 11.49 75.43
C LYS A 659 -73.30 10.55 74.22
N GLU A 660 -73.29 9.24 74.45
CA GLU A 660 -73.41 8.23 73.39
C GLU A 660 -74.73 8.38 72.61
N LYS A 661 -75.86 8.54 73.30
CA LYS A 661 -77.16 8.84 72.69
C LYS A 661 -77.15 10.14 71.90
N SER A 662 -76.42 11.17 72.33
CA SER A 662 -76.31 12.43 71.58
C SER A 662 -75.47 12.28 70.31
N ALA A 663 -74.37 11.52 70.36
CA ALA A 663 -73.57 11.18 69.18
C ALA A 663 -74.35 10.28 68.21
N LEU A 664 -75.05 9.27 68.72
CA LEU A 664 -75.96 8.42 67.94
C LEU A 664 -77.14 9.22 67.37
N LEU A 665 -77.65 10.25 68.06
CA LEU A 665 -78.66 11.15 67.51
C LEU A 665 -78.11 12.06 66.42
N GLN A 666 -76.87 12.55 66.53
CA GLN A 666 -76.21 13.26 65.43
C GLN A 666 -76.00 12.34 64.23
N MET A 667 -75.48 11.13 64.43
CA MET A 667 -75.30 10.14 63.36
C MET A 667 -76.64 9.69 62.76
N LYS A 668 -77.70 9.54 63.57
CA LYS A 668 -79.06 9.21 63.12
C LYS A 668 -79.76 10.38 62.42
N ASN A 669 -79.40 11.63 62.73
CA ASN A 669 -79.89 12.79 62.00
C ASN A 669 -79.11 13.01 60.70
N GLN A 670 -77.82 12.66 60.66
CA GLN A 670 -77.06 12.53 59.42
C GLN A 670 -77.67 11.43 58.54
N MET A 671 -77.92 10.24 59.08
CA MET A 671 -78.66 9.17 58.39
C MET A 671 -80.14 9.48 58.12
N ALA A 672 -80.71 10.57 58.66
CA ALA A 672 -82.03 11.08 58.27
C ALA A 672 -81.94 12.10 57.13
N LEU A 673 -80.79 12.77 57.00
CA LEU A 673 -80.35 13.48 55.79
C LEU A 673 -80.03 12.47 54.67
N ASP A 674 -79.48 11.30 55.02
CA ASP A 674 -79.28 10.12 54.15
C ASP A 674 -80.55 9.22 54.07
N LEU A 675 -81.67 9.63 54.71
CA LEU A 675 -83.04 9.16 54.40
C LEU A 675 -83.88 10.25 53.69
N GLU A 676 -83.23 11.37 53.37
CA GLU A 676 -82.87 11.71 51.99
C GLU A 676 -84.03 12.06 51.04
N GLN A 677 -83.64 12.83 50.02
CA GLN A 677 -83.99 12.70 48.61
C GLN A 677 -84.65 11.37 48.15
N LEU A 678 -84.52 10.21 48.84
CA LEU A 678 -85.37 9.02 48.67
C LEU A 678 -86.87 9.31 48.86
N LEU A 679 -87.24 10.14 49.84
CA LEU A 679 -88.62 10.56 50.06
C LEU A 679 -89.02 11.82 49.28
N ASN A 680 -88.10 12.69 48.87
CA ASN A 680 -88.44 13.70 47.85
C ASN A 680 -88.61 13.09 46.44
N HIS A 681 -87.94 11.96 46.13
CA HIS A 681 -88.32 11.10 45.00
C HIS A 681 -89.72 10.50 45.17
N ARG A 682 -90.24 10.45 46.40
CA ARG A 682 -91.60 10.01 46.71
C ARG A 682 -92.55 11.17 46.98
N GLU A 683 -92.93 11.79 45.87
CA GLU A 683 -94.27 12.35 45.62
C GLU A 683 -94.56 13.71 46.31
N GLU A 684 -94.56 14.91 45.71
CA GLU A 684 -94.54 15.44 44.32
C GLU A 684 -95.68 14.97 43.39
N LEU A 685 -96.08 13.71 43.52
CA LEU A 685 -97.29 13.07 43.02
C LEU A 685 -98.44 13.25 44.04
N ALA A 686 -98.08 13.58 45.28
CA ALA A 686 -99.00 13.95 46.34
C ALA A 686 -99.53 15.36 46.09
N VAL A 687 -100.69 15.39 45.44
CA VAL A 687 -101.89 15.95 46.09
C VAL A 687 -101.73 17.45 46.45
N MET A 688 -101.96 18.39 45.52
CA MET A 688 -102.77 18.34 44.28
C MET A 688 -104.27 18.06 44.51
N LYS A 689 -104.70 17.90 45.77
CA LYS A 689 -106.08 18.14 46.23
C LYS A 689 -106.04 19.41 47.10
N GLN A 690 -107.17 20.08 47.27
CA GLN A 690 -107.34 21.17 48.25
C GLN A 690 -106.34 22.35 48.10
N ILE A 691 -106.39 23.23 47.09
CA ILE A 691 -107.30 23.47 45.94
C ILE A 691 -108.80 23.50 46.27
N LEU A 692 -109.49 22.35 46.16
CA LEU A 692 -110.95 22.18 46.06
C LEU A 692 -111.84 22.61 47.27
N THR A 693 -111.31 23.34 48.25
CA THR A 693 -112.05 23.89 49.40
C THR A 693 -111.60 25.32 49.69
N ASN A 694 -111.95 26.29 48.85
CA ASN A 694 -113.18 27.09 48.93
C ASN A 694 -113.37 27.78 50.30
N MET A 695 -113.30 29.11 50.36
CA MET A 695 -114.42 30.02 49.99
C MET A 695 -115.71 29.84 50.83
N ARG A 696 -115.66 29.10 51.95
CA ARG A 696 -116.71 29.15 52.99
C ARG A 696 -116.10 29.63 54.31
N SER A 697 -116.69 30.70 54.86
CA SER A 697 -116.32 31.39 56.12
C SER A 697 -114.86 31.84 56.25
N GLN A 698 -114.60 33.14 55.98
CA GLN A 698 -113.44 33.87 56.49
C GLN A 698 -113.93 35.14 57.22
N ARG A 699 -113.52 35.29 58.47
CA ARG A 699 -113.42 36.53 59.25
C ARG A 699 -112.31 36.28 60.28
N SER A 700 -111.06 36.47 59.85
CA SER A 700 -110.30 37.72 59.92
C SER A 700 -109.72 37.92 61.33
N GLU A 701 -108.42 37.74 61.59
CA GLU A 701 -107.27 38.51 61.04
C GLU A 701 -107.39 40.02 61.31
N ASP A 702 -106.34 40.81 61.54
CA ASP A 702 -104.89 40.68 61.85
C ASP A 702 -104.35 42.17 61.80
N ARG A 703 -103.04 42.40 61.94
CA ARG A 703 -102.26 43.51 61.31
C ARG A 703 -102.13 44.92 61.94
N LEU A 704 -100.86 45.19 62.30
CA LEU A 704 -99.94 46.23 61.74
C LEU A 704 -100.05 47.75 62.08
N LEU A 705 -98.88 48.27 62.53
CA LEU A 705 -98.24 49.58 62.17
C LEU A 705 -98.96 50.88 62.63
N LEU A 706 -98.38 52.11 62.62
CA LEU A 706 -97.23 52.71 61.91
C LEU A 706 -96.73 54.05 62.60
N THR A 707 -95.48 54.49 62.33
CA THR A 707 -94.98 55.92 62.23
C THR A 707 -94.83 56.93 63.41
N LYS A 708 -93.55 57.32 63.66
CA LYS A 708 -92.90 58.68 63.53
C LYS A 708 -93.05 59.87 64.54
N THR A 709 -91.96 60.68 64.50
CA THR A 709 -91.79 62.17 64.61
C THR A 709 -91.57 62.94 65.95
N GLU A 710 -90.31 63.37 66.13
CA GLU A 710 -89.81 64.76 66.37
C GLU A 710 -89.98 65.58 67.69
N SER A 711 -88.83 65.77 68.37
CA SER A 711 -88.17 67.08 68.70
C SER A 711 -88.17 67.69 70.14
N LYS A 712 -86.99 68.26 70.49
CA LYS A 712 -86.64 69.38 71.40
C LYS A 712 -86.96 69.37 72.93
N ASN A 713 -85.87 69.24 73.70
CA ASN A 713 -85.38 70.15 74.78
C ASN A 713 -86.11 70.39 76.13
N VAL A 714 -85.30 70.31 77.21
CA VAL A 714 -85.18 71.23 78.39
C VAL A 714 -85.85 70.89 79.76
N THR A 715 -84.96 70.57 80.73
CA THR A 715 -84.91 70.80 82.21
C THR A 715 -85.85 70.16 83.27
N GLU A 716 -85.16 69.57 84.27
CA GLU A 716 -85.26 69.79 85.74
C GLU A 716 -86.13 68.93 86.73
N ASN A 717 -85.45 68.56 87.85
CA ASN A 717 -85.89 68.58 89.27
C ASN A 717 -86.83 67.49 89.88
N GLN A 718 -86.71 67.08 91.18
CA GLN A 718 -85.61 67.13 92.19
C GLN A 718 -85.93 66.33 93.50
N LYS A 719 -84.88 65.78 94.18
CA LYS A 719 -84.76 65.46 95.65
C LYS A 719 -85.73 64.38 96.24
N SER A 720 -85.59 63.75 97.42
CA SER A 720 -84.97 63.99 98.78
C SER A 720 -84.67 62.59 99.46
N LYS A 721 -84.28 62.28 100.74
CA LYS A 721 -83.57 62.76 102.00
C LYS A 721 -83.68 61.59 103.07
N ILE A 722 -83.10 61.43 104.30
CA ILE A 722 -82.14 62.13 105.22
C ILE A 722 -81.60 61.19 106.36
N LEU A 723 -80.36 61.42 106.87
CA LEU A 723 -79.72 61.14 108.22
C LEU A 723 -79.55 59.76 108.94
N ASN A 724 -78.49 59.73 109.78
CA ASN A 724 -78.21 59.08 111.10
C ASN A 724 -78.05 57.53 111.25
N VAL A 725 -76.99 56.92 111.85
CA VAL A 725 -76.29 57.09 113.17
C VAL A 725 -77.20 56.69 114.37
N PRO A 726 -76.80 55.88 115.41
CA PRO A 726 -75.45 55.48 115.91
C PRO A 726 -75.25 53.98 116.32
N ARG A 727 -74.16 53.70 117.07
CA ARG A 727 -73.93 52.63 118.09
C ARG A 727 -73.58 51.18 117.68
N GLU A 728 -72.84 50.38 118.48
CA GLU A 728 -71.72 50.62 119.44
C GLU A 728 -71.23 49.25 120.00
N HIS A 729 -69.95 49.15 120.45
CA HIS A 729 -69.40 48.15 121.41
C HIS A 729 -69.39 46.64 121.00
N GLU A 730 -68.48 45.75 121.46
CA GLU A 730 -67.28 45.91 122.31
C GLU A 730 -66.22 44.78 122.12
N ASP A 731 -65.01 44.98 122.69
CA ASP A 731 -63.98 44.02 123.15
C ASP A 731 -63.55 42.80 122.29
N ASN A 732 -62.33 42.70 121.74
CA ASN A 732 -61.09 43.50 121.80
C ASN A 732 -60.12 43.28 123.00
N ILE A 733 -59.21 42.30 122.91
CA ILE A 733 -57.90 42.26 123.60
C ILE A 733 -56.85 41.85 122.54
N PHE A 734 -56.10 42.78 121.92
CA PHE A 734 -54.77 43.31 122.31
C PHE A 734 -53.63 42.25 122.33
N ILE A 735 -52.39 42.46 121.83
CA ILE A 735 -51.59 43.67 121.49
C ILE A 735 -50.67 43.41 120.26
N PRO A 736 -50.36 44.42 119.41
CA PRO A 736 -49.13 44.41 118.60
C PRO A 736 -48.33 45.76 118.54
N LYS A 737 -47.00 45.68 118.26
CA LYS A 737 -46.05 46.81 117.95
C LYS A 737 -45.66 47.70 119.18
N PRO A 738 -44.65 48.61 119.17
CA PRO A 738 -43.94 49.26 118.02
C PRO A 738 -42.39 49.39 118.13
N THR A 739 -41.81 50.52 117.67
CA THR A 739 -40.54 50.67 116.92
C THR A 739 -39.46 51.63 117.51
N LEU A 740 -38.21 51.46 117.00
CA LEU A 740 -37.20 52.48 116.57
C LEU A 740 -36.07 53.04 117.50
N PHE A 741 -34.94 53.34 116.83
CA PHE A 741 -33.83 54.29 117.15
C PHE A 741 -32.89 53.97 118.37
N THR A 742 -31.55 54.08 118.31
CA THR A 742 -30.63 55.04 117.61
C THR A 742 -29.19 54.48 117.43
N LYS A 743 -28.36 55.19 116.60
CA LYS A 743 -26.86 55.28 116.62
C LYS A 743 -26.07 53.98 116.35
N LYS A 744 -25.07 53.93 115.45
CA LYS A 744 -24.05 54.96 115.11
C LYS A 744 -23.42 54.74 113.70
N GLU A 745 -22.68 55.73 113.20
CA GLU A 745 -21.73 55.65 112.07
C GLU A 745 -20.58 54.63 112.32
N ALA A 746 -19.74 54.14 111.39
CA ALA A 746 -19.51 54.21 109.92
C ALA A 746 -18.44 53.09 109.60
N PRO A 747 -17.73 52.99 108.44
CA PRO A 747 -17.91 53.53 107.08
C PRO A 747 -18.37 52.42 106.08
N GLU A 748 -18.90 52.65 104.87
CA GLU A 748 -18.32 53.30 103.66
C GLU A 748 -17.05 52.59 103.10
N TRP A 749 -16.73 52.48 101.80
CA TRP A 749 -17.33 52.84 100.50
C TRP A 749 -16.39 52.36 99.33
N SER A 750 -16.62 52.65 98.04
CA SER A 750 -17.75 52.23 97.17
C SER A 750 -17.45 52.48 95.66
N LYS A 751 -18.29 51.90 94.77
CA LYS A 751 -18.79 52.47 93.49
C LYS A 751 -17.83 52.89 92.34
N LYS A 752 -18.10 52.23 91.19
CA LYS A 752 -18.59 52.81 89.89
C LYS A 752 -17.63 53.28 88.76
N GLN A 753 -17.98 52.74 87.57
CA GLN A 753 -18.20 53.42 86.27
C GLN A 753 -17.07 54.19 85.56
N LYS A 754 -16.72 53.67 84.37
CA LYS A 754 -17.01 54.23 83.01
C LYS A 754 -16.67 53.12 81.99
N MET A 755 -17.17 53.03 80.77
CA MET A 755 -18.37 53.45 80.03
C MET A 755 -18.16 52.85 78.61
N LYS A 756 -19.21 52.65 77.80
CA LYS A 756 -19.03 52.29 76.38
C LYS A 756 -18.76 53.55 75.54
N THR A 757 -17.82 53.47 74.61
CA THR A 757 -18.07 53.48 73.14
C THR A 757 -16.82 52.98 72.44
#